data_AF-A0A9X5EF22-F1
#
_entry.id   AF-A0A9X5EF22-F1
#
_cell.length_a   1.000
_cell.length_b   1.000
_cell.length_c   1.000
_cell.angle_alpha   90.00
_cell.angle_beta   90.00
_cell.angle_gamma   90.00
#
_symmetry.space_group_name_H-M   'P 1'
#
loop_
_entity.id
_entity.type
_entity.pdbx_description
1 polymer ?
#
loop_
_entity_poly.entity_id
_entity_poly.type
_entity_poly.pdbx_seq_one_letter_code
_entity_poly.pdbx_strand_id
1 'polypeptide(L)'
;MNAYLESLSRQAGLTAVTDIGHQSVEEFYRQARENLTYQEACTLHEASQQALKRNRMYEASLLAHAAPWLPSALQVGMRVGQDTRDYDGEFGDRSSRYTVPGSVSSMFSPAAYLTELYSQARDLHPAKSTYHLDVRRPDLKELILSQENLDAEVTVLSLSNEWLLRKAQEVVEGGDGTPQEVLNFLSKLRTTGVTPHHDAFERLHHGLLAKDPGFKHWHTYAGVTDLMEPVARRALRSNIDPELRQLLLEEITDPDTIDAVYALNFNKISPAQFLEPDHLKRYYELSDEEVAYCLEFVPPDTEPSLPPLMEWFQRNRTKCIQFLINEVRYEIGIKMGYGALGELILEPQSSPGTYQCRFRSYIPEDRLTVRKSELLLHWSDGSESAAILLSDDWRDFLYSNRWYESSLTLDIRPYTGRVNRASIRITETNGAVRSLAETELFTLNEVSLSDLVQIDKYRALALNRLIRLSRASGLDLRVAVTAVDRYLPSAVNSIEWEARYAISPEERLVLDGAEIPTRAPTGTPSLFDQLFNTPPLNGVVLEPASEPPIVLDFRVADPRKDILKRAFVVDDTGLHLLAQLYFGVPDPTELKHNLATLSGLWRVCMVARVHGLSLPELAVLLLAMDEVNLGFENVLVDALAERIDRIHATCEWLKGQGWSVFDALARTTSAYDGQSTPEWSQLLSVLHATVESAKGADTVEQKVAVLAPHVAAGLLLPGARAGEVTLLWADRLPKPNDMTIEAFWEQVAQDPTDASAIAFVQVLAQLALIQQDVQLPVAALGSFVATPQTLYGAGSPRNVLGHDLETLQALARFAKWLQALGEHASSTLSAFLRGELTPALLAEAMQWEALRVQEAVVQAVAHDQVVDPAHLSSELELDRVMQWVRLSEVYGLAPSKLSQLLALRYDAGESSYAKWHEAAMAIATGLSPLQSAQVHGVVDEALSAALSAYVIQHVFPDLPLMDRNGLYQHVLLDNQSSAQVTTTRIAEAIASLQFYVNSAMAGLEGADRVVMQRQFFRDWQRYNQRYSSWAGAAKLGYYPENYIEPTLRIGQTDMMDALLAQIGQSQLTSDSVGDAFLSYLNSFEEVANLDVISGYHEQIDLEQGKTYFIGEDMTEPRRYYWRSLDQNKKQATGGYPANAWTEWRKIDGIALPFESCIRPVTFKSRLYLIWLERKDIATSTQAEALPNAESYTYQIKWAYLRHDGNWSTPYSHDVTSAMAGQGGGPFAHPVCR
;
A
#
# COMPACT_ATOMS: atom_id res chain seq x y z
N MET A 1 48.31 -42.64 -24.32
CA MET A 1 47.20 -41.89 -23.68
C MET A 1 46.33 -41.16 -24.71
N ASN A 2 46.87 -40.34 -25.63
CA ASN A 2 46.05 -39.63 -26.64
C ASN A 2 45.21 -40.53 -27.55
N ALA A 3 45.76 -41.63 -28.09
CA ALA A 3 44.99 -42.55 -28.95
C ALA A 3 43.81 -43.25 -28.23
N TYR A 4 43.92 -43.45 -26.91
CA TYR A 4 42.87 -44.02 -26.08
C TYR A 4 41.73 -43.02 -25.86
N LEU A 5 42.06 -41.78 -25.49
CA LEU A 5 41.07 -40.70 -25.34
C LEU A 5 40.35 -40.42 -26.67
N GLU A 6 41.07 -40.41 -27.80
CA GLU A 6 40.46 -40.26 -29.13
C GLU A 6 39.48 -41.39 -29.46
N SER A 7 39.78 -42.64 -29.07
CA SER A 7 38.83 -43.74 -29.26
C SER A 7 37.57 -43.59 -28.42
N LEU A 8 37.71 -43.15 -27.15
CA LEU A 8 36.58 -42.91 -26.26
C LEU A 8 35.71 -41.74 -26.74
N SER A 9 36.32 -40.64 -27.22
CA SER A 9 35.59 -39.51 -27.80
C SER A 9 34.76 -39.93 -29.02
N ARG A 10 35.30 -40.79 -29.90
CA ARG A 10 34.54 -41.31 -31.06
C ARG A 10 33.40 -42.22 -30.63
N GLN A 11 33.60 -43.07 -29.63
CA GLN A 11 32.53 -43.93 -29.08
C GLN A 11 31.40 -43.12 -28.43
N ALA A 12 31.75 -41.99 -27.81
CA ALA A 12 30.79 -41.04 -27.25
C ALA A 12 30.15 -40.10 -28.31
N GLY A 13 30.59 -40.13 -29.57
CA GLY A 13 30.09 -39.26 -30.63
C GLY A 13 30.51 -37.79 -30.49
N LEU A 14 31.59 -37.49 -29.77
CA LEU A 14 32.06 -36.13 -29.53
C LEU A 14 32.94 -35.63 -30.68
N THR A 15 32.73 -34.37 -31.09
CA THR A 15 33.58 -33.69 -32.08
C THR A 15 34.86 -33.16 -31.46
N ALA A 16 34.79 -32.63 -30.24
CA ALA A 16 35.91 -32.21 -29.43
C ALA A 16 35.74 -32.67 -27.99
N VAL A 17 36.86 -32.92 -27.29
CA VAL A 17 36.83 -33.33 -25.88
C VAL A 17 36.22 -32.24 -24.99
N THR A 18 36.27 -30.98 -25.42
CA THR A 18 35.72 -29.83 -24.68
C THR A 18 34.19 -29.74 -24.69
N ASP A 19 33.51 -30.44 -25.60
CA ASP A 19 32.05 -30.32 -25.80
C ASP A 19 31.26 -30.66 -24.51
N ILE A 20 31.80 -31.58 -23.71
CA ILE A 20 31.17 -32.06 -22.46
C ILE A 20 31.59 -31.27 -21.21
N GLY A 21 32.48 -30.29 -21.35
CA GLY A 21 33.15 -29.69 -20.19
C GLY A 21 32.27 -28.77 -19.34
N HIS A 22 31.09 -28.38 -19.83
CA HIS A 22 30.08 -27.64 -19.06
C HIS A 22 29.14 -28.57 -18.26
N GLN A 23 29.07 -29.86 -18.63
CA GLN A 23 28.20 -30.85 -18.01
C GLN A 23 28.83 -31.46 -16.75
N SER A 24 28.01 -32.06 -15.90
CA SER A 24 28.51 -32.93 -14.82
C SER A 24 28.92 -34.30 -15.38
N VAL A 25 29.78 -35.04 -14.66
CA VAL A 25 30.17 -36.41 -15.06
C VAL A 25 28.93 -37.30 -15.20
N GLU A 26 27.99 -37.14 -14.27
CA GLU A 26 26.75 -37.92 -14.21
C GLU A 26 25.82 -37.59 -15.39
N GLU A 27 25.78 -36.32 -15.80
CA GLU A 27 25.01 -35.86 -16.95
C GLU A 27 25.56 -36.43 -18.26
N PHE A 28 26.88 -36.35 -18.44
CA PHE A 28 27.55 -36.92 -19.60
C PHE A 28 27.39 -38.45 -19.63
N TYR A 29 27.59 -39.12 -18.50
CA TYR A 29 27.41 -40.57 -18.41
C TYR A 29 25.98 -40.98 -18.73
N ARG A 30 24.97 -40.23 -18.28
CA ARG A 30 23.56 -40.50 -18.61
C ARG A 30 23.33 -40.50 -20.13
N GLN A 31 24.01 -39.63 -20.87
CA GLN A 31 23.94 -39.55 -22.34
C GLN A 31 24.76 -40.67 -23.02
N ALA A 32 25.93 -41.03 -22.48
CA ALA A 32 26.87 -41.96 -23.10
C ALA A 32 26.81 -43.40 -22.56
N ARG A 33 25.89 -43.71 -21.63
CA ARG A 33 25.80 -45.00 -20.90
C ARG A 33 25.73 -46.25 -21.78
N GLU A 34 25.25 -46.11 -23.02
CA GLU A 34 25.12 -47.22 -23.96
C GLU A 34 26.47 -47.60 -24.59
N ASN A 35 27.40 -46.65 -24.64
CA ASN A 35 28.68 -46.78 -25.36
C ASN A 35 29.90 -46.75 -24.44
N LEU A 36 29.78 -46.17 -23.24
CA LEU A 36 30.88 -45.99 -22.29
C LEU A 36 30.54 -46.56 -20.92
N THR A 37 31.54 -47.12 -20.24
CA THR A 37 31.47 -47.40 -18.81
C THR A 37 31.59 -46.11 -17.99
N TYR A 38 31.12 -46.13 -16.74
CA TYR A 38 31.24 -44.97 -15.85
C TYR A 38 32.70 -44.52 -15.66
N GLN A 39 33.63 -45.47 -15.57
CA GLN A 39 35.06 -45.16 -15.41
C GLN A 39 35.65 -44.50 -16.65
N GLU A 40 35.28 -44.95 -17.85
CA GLU A 40 35.67 -44.30 -19.10
C GLU A 40 35.08 -42.89 -19.21
N ALA A 41 33.81 -42.72 -18.79
CA ALA A 41 33.17 -41.41 -18.76
C ALA A 41 33.88 -40.44 -17.79
N CYS A 42 34.29 -40.90 -16.59
CA CYS A 42 35.12 -40.14 -15.67
C CYS A 42 36.44 -39.71 -16.31
N THR A 43 37.16 -40.64 -16.96
CA THR A 43 38.45 -40.31 -17.59
C THR A 43 38.31 -39.28 -18.71
N LEU A 44 37.23 -39.35 -19.49
CA LEU A 44 36.98 -38.42 -20.58
C LEU A 44 36.56 -37.03 -20.06
N HIS A 45 35.73 -37.00 -19.01
CA HIS A 45 35.34 -35.76 -18.34
C HIS A 45 36.54 -35.07 -17.68
N GLU A 46 37.41 -35.80 -16.99
CA GLU A 46 38.65 -35.26 -16.43
C GLU A 46 39.56 -34.68 -17.51
N ALA A 47 39.72 -35.37 -18.64
CA ALA A 47 40.47 -34.86 -19.80
C ALA A 47 39.84 -33.57 -20.36
N SER A 48 38.50 -33.50 -20.42
CA SER A 48 37.75 -32.31 -20.84
C SER A 48 37.99 -31.13 -19.90
N GLN A 49 37.89 -31.34 -18.58
CA GLN A 49 38.15 -30.31 -17.58
C GLN A 49 39.59 -29.80 -17.65
N GLN A 50 40.56 -30.69 -17.87
CA GLN A 50 41.96 -30.30 -18.07
C GLN A 50 42.18 -29.53 -19.38
N ALA A 51 41.49 -29.87 -20.46
CA ALA A 51 41.53 -29.12 -21.71
C ALA A 51 40.95 -27.72 -21.55
N LEU A 52 39.77 -27.59 -20.91
CA LEU A 52 39.16 -26.29 -20.63
C LEU A 52 40.04 -25.38 -19.75
N LYS A 53 40.68 -25.93 -18.72
CA LYS A 53 41.63 -25.18 -17.88
C LYS A 53 42.79 -24.65 -18.70
N ARG A 54 43.36 -25.48 -19.58
CA ARG A 54 44.45 -25.06 -20.49
C ARG A 54 43.98 -23.97 -21.45
N ASN A 55 42.80 -24.10 -22.03
CA ASN A 55 42.23 -23.10 -22.93
C ASN A 55 42.02 -21.75 -22.22
N ARG A 56 41.44 -21.76 -21.01
CA ARG A 56 41.26 -20.54 -20.20
C ARG A 56 42.58 -19.89 -19.82
N MET A 57 43.58 -20.67 -19.41
CA MET A 57 44.93 -20.15 -19.09
C MET A 57 45.61 -19.56 -20.33
N TYR A 58 45.45 -20.20 -21.48
CA TYR A 58 45.99 -19.72 -22.75
C TYR A 58 45.32 -18.41 -23.19
N GLU A 59 43.98 -18.34 -23.16
CA GLU A 59 43.22 -17.13 -23.47
C GLU A 59 43.56 -15.98 -22.50
N ALA A 60 43.56 -16.24 -21.19
CA ALA A 60 43.89 -15.24 -20.19
C ALA A 60 45.32 -14.71 -20.34
N SER A 61 46.28 -15.59 -20.63
CA SER A 61 47.65 -15.20 -20.95
C SER A 61 47.68 -14.32 -22.20
N LEU A 62 47.07 -14.76 -23.30
CA LEU A 62 47.08 -14.03 -24.58
C LEU A 62 46.50 -12.61 -24.41
N LEU A 63 45.34 -12.50 -23.75
CA LEU A 63 44.71 -11.21 -23.47
C LEU A 63 45.56 -10.38 -22.50
N ALA A 64 46.09 -10.94 -21.41
CA ALA A 64 46.96 -10.19 -20.50
C ALA A 64 48.16 -9.55 -21.23
N HIS A 65 48.75 -10.24 -22.21
CA HIS A 65 49.84 -9.71 -23.04
C HIS A 65 49.39 -8.66 -24.07
N ALA A 66 48.15 -8.71 -24.54
CA ALA A 66 47.56 -7.75 -25.47
C ALA A 66 47.00 -6.49 -24.77
N ALA A 67 47.07 -6.42 -23.44
CA ALA A 67 46.49 -5.34 -22.66
C ALA A 67 47.08 -3.95 -23.02
N PRO A 68 46.25 -2.94 -23.31
CA PRO A 68 46.70 -1.64 -23.82
C PRO A 68 47.45 -0.78 -22.81
N TRP A 69 47.32 -1.06 -21.51
CA TRP A 69 48.03 -0.34 -20.45
C TRP A 69 49.45 -0.86 -20.18
N LEU A 70 49.84 -1.98 -20.80
CA LEU A 70 51.23 -2.45 -20.70
C LEU A 70 52.16 -1.50 -21.49
N PRO A 71 53.30 -1.08 -20.92
CA PRO A 71 54.29 -0.29 -21.64
C PRO A 71 54.70 -0.96 -22.97
N SER A 72 54.78 -0.19 -24.06
CA SER A 72 55.07 -0.73 -25.39
C SER A 72 56.38 -1.53 -25.47
N ALA A 73 57.37 -1.21 -24.61
CA ALA A 73 58.61 -1.97 -24.50
C ALA A 73 58.42 -3.40 -23.94
N LEU A 74 57.44 -3.59 -23.04
CA LEU A 74 57.07 -4.90 -22.48
C LEU A 74 56.21 -5.69 -23.46
N GLN A 75 55.33 -5.02 -24.21
CA GLN A 75 54.54 -5.63 -25.30
C GLN A 75 55.42 -6.17 -26.44
N VAL A 76 56.58 -5.56 -26.71
CA VAL A 76 57.55 -6.03 -27.72
C VAL A 76 58.44 -7.17 -27.21
N GLY A 77 58.72 -7.23 -25.91
CA GLY A 77 59.54 -8.28 -25.28
C GLY A 77 58.76 -9.58 -24.98
N MET A 78 57.45 -9.48 -24.77
CA MET A 78 56.54 -10.61 -24.65
C MET A 78 56.04 -10.95 -26.06
N ARG A 79 56.08 -12.22 -26.50
CA ARG A 79 55.91 -12.61 -27.92
C ARG A 79 54.46 -12.42 -28.45
N VAL A 80 54.02 -11.19 -28.73
CA VAL A 80 52.67 -10.86 -29.29
C VAL A 80 52.58 -11.09 -30.82
N GLY A 81 53.30 -12.07 -31.37
CA GLY A 81 53.56 -12.14 -32.81
C GLY A 81 52.55 -12.93 -33.65
N GLN A 82 52.38 -14.21 -33.32
CA GLN A 82 51.67 -15.18 -34.16
C GLN A 82 50.38 -15.66 -33.49
N ASP A 83 50.47 -16.14 -32.25
CA ASP A 83 49.33 -16.59 -31.45
C ASP A 83 48.21 -15.55 -31.34
N THR A 84 48.54 -14.27 -31.16
CA THR A 84 47.58 -13.15 -31.12
C THR A 84 46.92 -12.91 -32.48
N ARG A 85 47.67 -13.04 -33.59
CA ARG A 85 47.12 -12.88 -34.94
C ARG A 85 46.20 -14.03 -35.32
N ASP A 86 46.58 -15.26 -34.94
CA ASP A 86 45.77 -16.45 -35.17
C ASP A 86 44.46 -16.34 -34.36
N TYR A 87 44.55 -15.93 -33.09
CA TYR A 87 43.39 -15.65 -32.25
C TYR A 87 42.49 -14.54 -32.83
N ASP A 88 43.06 -13.42 -33.27
CA ASP A 88 42.29 -12.34 -33.87
C ASP A 88 41.66 -12.73 -35.21
N GLY A 89 42.32 -13.58 -36.00
CA GLY A 89 41.78 -14.16 -37.22
C GLY A 89 40.58 -15.07 -36.98
N GLU A 90 40.57 -15.83 -35.88
CA GLU A 90 39.47 -16.72 -35.50
C GLU A 90 38.33 -15.99 -34.75
N PHE A 91 38.65 -14.96 -33.96
CA PHE A 91 37.71 -14.29 -33.05
C PHE A 91 37.46 -12.80 -33.36
N GLY A 92 37.84 -12.32 -34.54
CA GLY A 92 37.47 -11.00 -35.06
C GLY A 92 38.12 -9.82 -34.34
N ASP A 93 39.44 -9.84 -34.22
CA ASP A 93 40.26 -8.81 -33.56
C ASP A 93 39.95 -8.61 -32.07
N ARG A 94 39.41 -9.62 -31.38
CA ARG A 94 39.01 -9.54 -29.97
C ARG A 94 40.15 -9.11 -29.04
N SER A 95 41.39 -9.49 -29.33
CA SER A 95 42.55 -9.13 -28.50
C SER A 95 42.82 -7.61 -28.47
N SER A 96 42.36 -6.88 -29.49
CA SER A 96 42.52 -5.43 -29.60
C SER A 96 41.33 -4.62 -29.06
N ARG A 97 40.19 -5.27 -28.80
CA ARG A 97 38.91 -4.62 -28.45
C ARG A 97 38.65 -4.61 -26.94
N TYR A 98 39.52 -3.91 -26.22
CA TYR A 98 39.31 -3.66 -24.79
C TYR A 98 38.15 -2.69 -24.54
N THR A 99 37.49 -2.89 -23.41
CA THR A 99 36.36 -2.08 -22.96
C THR A 99 36.63 -1.53 -21.56
N VAL A 100 36.07 -0.35 -21.28
CA VAL A 100 36.13 0.27 -19.96
C VAL A 100 35.33 -0.53 -18.92
N PRO A 101 35.71 -0.46 -17.63
CA PRO A 101 34.87 -0.98 -16.54
C PRO A 101 33.46 -0.35 -16.58
N GLY A 102 32.43 -1.14 -16.28
CA GLY A 102 31.03 -0.68 -16.29
C GLY A 102 30.32 -0.82 -17.64
N SER A 103 31.04 -1.08 -18.74
CA SER A 103 30.39 -1.39 -20.01
C SER A 103 29.72 -2.76 -20.01
N VAL A 104 28.54 -2.86 -20.61
CA VAL A 104 27.80 -4.10 -20.87
C VAL A 104 28.65 -5.13 -21.62
N SER A 105 29.54 -4.69 -22.51
CA SER A 105 30.40 -5.55 -23.34
C SER A 105 31.58 -6.16 -22.58
N SER A 106 31.82 -5.75 -21.34
CA SER A 106 32.87 -6.34 -20.52
C SER A 106 32.54 -7.80 -20.17
N MET A 107 33.52 -8.69 -20.29
CA MET A 107 33.38 -10.09 -19.84
C MET A 107 33.17 -10.25 -18.33
N PHE A 108 33.35 -9.16 -17.58
CA PHE A 108 33.09 -9.11 -16.13
C PHE A 108 31.85 -8.30 -15.78
N SER A 109 31.05 -7.89 -16.78
CA SER A 109 29.85 -7.08 -16.55
C SER A 109 28.74 -7.89 -15.89
N PRO A 110 27.74 -7.23 -15.27
CA PRO A 110 26.53 -7.92 -14.83
C PRO A 110 25.81 -8.65 -15.98
N ALA A 111 25.90 -8.15 -17.22
CA ALA A 111 25.33 -8.82 -18.38
C ALA A 111 26.04 -10.14 -18.73
N ALA A 112 27.37 -10.19 -18.60
CA ALA A 112 28.14 -11.43 -18.76
C ALA A 112 27.77 -12.46 -17.68
N TYR A 113 27.63 -12.01 -16.43
CA TYR A 113 27.15 -12.84 -15.34
C TYR A 113 25.72 -13.36 -15.58
N LEU A 114 24.80 -12.49 -16.02
CA LEU A 114 23.44 -12.85 -16.39
C LEU A 114 23.43 -13.92 -17.50
N THR A 115 24.31 -13.78 -18.49
CA THR A 115 24.44 -14.74 -19.59
C THR A 115 24.87 -16.12 -19.09
N GLU A 116 25.90 -16.17 -18.23
CA GLU A 116 26.34 -17.44 -17.64
C GLU A 116 25.24 -18.03 -16.76
N LEU A 117 24.63 -17.22 -15.89
CA LEU A 117 23.56 -17.62 -14.99
C LEU A 117 22.37 -18.22 -15.74
N TYR A 118 21.88 -17.53 -16.79
CA TYR A 118 20.79 -18.01 -17.64
C TYR A 118 21.16 -19.32 -18.34
N SER A 119 22.37 -19.39 -18.92
CA SER A 119 22.83 -20.59 -19.64
C SER A 119 22.87 -21.85 -18.76
N GLN A 120 23.26 -21.69 -17.49
CA GLN A 120 23.34 -22.80 -16.55
C GLN A 120 21.98 -23.13 -15.94
N ALA A 121 21.18 -22.11 -15.61
CA ALA A 121 19.90 -22.27 -14.94
C ALA A 121 18.80 -22.85 -15.84
N ARG A 122 18.81 -22.58 -17.15
CA ARG A 122 17.78 -23.07 -18.08
C ARG A 122 17.60 -24.58 -18.05
N ASP A 123 18.68 -25.33 -17.86
CA ASP A 123 18.64 -26.80 -17.88
C ASP A 123 18.20 -27.42 -16.54
N LEU A 124 17.91 -26.62 -15.51
CA LEU A 124 17.49 -27.12 -14.19
C LEU A 124 16.16 -27.88 -14.25
N HIS A 125 15.29 -27.54 -15.20
CA HIS A 125 14.01 -28.22 -15.41
C HIS A 125 13.88 -28.65 -16.88
N PRO A 126 13.09 -29.69 -17.19
CA PRO A 126 12.79 -30.05 -18.57
C PRO A 126 12.01 -28.96 -19.30
N ALA A 127 12.22 -28.78 -20.60
CA ALA A 127 11.57 -27.74 -21.42
C ALA A 127 10.02 -27.73 -21.38
N LYS A 128 9.38 -28.85 -21.04
CA LYS A 128 7.92 -28.97 -20.91
C LYS A 128 7.39 -28.71 -19.50
N SER A 129 8.27 -28.54 -18.52
CA SER A 129 7.88 -28.26 -17.13
C SER A 129 7.30 -26.85 -17.03
N THR A 130 6.24 -26.67 -16.24
CA THR A 130 5.73 -25.34 -15.88
C THR A 130 6.78 -24.52 -15.12
N TYR A 131 7.72 -25.19 -14.45
CA TYR A 131 8.86 -24.59 -13.76
C TYR A 131 10.07 -24.35 -14.68
N HIS A 132 9.99 -24.64 -15.99
CA HIS A 132 11.05 -24.26 -16.92
C HIS A 132 11.13 -22.75 -17.07
N LEU A 133 12.35 -22.21 -17.08
CA LEU A 133 12.60 -20.77 -17.07
C LEU A 133 11.92 -20.05 -18.24
N ASP A 134 12.04 -20.58 -19.46
CA ASP A 134 11.44 -19.96 -20.66
C ASP A 134 9.92 -20.10 -20.74
N VAL A 135 9.32 -20.96 -19.91
CA VAL A 135 7.86 -21.10 -19.80
C VAL A 135 7.30 -20.04 -18.86
N ARG A 136 7.92 -19.90 -17.68
CA ARG A 136 7.51 -18.91 -16.67
C ARG A 136 7.88 -17.47 -17.05
N ARG A 137 9.05 -17.26 -17.69
CA ARG A 137 9.64 -15.95 -17.99
C ARG A 137 10.20 -15.90 -19.42
N PRO A 138 9.33 -15.96 -20.44
CA PRO A 138 9.75 -15.90 -21.85
C PRO A 138 10.39 -14.56 -22.24
N ASP A 139 10.21 -13.52 -21.44
CA ASP A 139 10.84 -12.21 -21.61
C ASP A 139 12.36 -12.23 -21.37
N LEU A 140 12.88 -13.14 -20.53
CA LEU A 140 14.31 -13.20 -20.23
C LEU A 140 15.17 -13.63 -21.42
N LYS A 141 14.67 -14.52 -22.29
CA LYS A 141 15.36 -14.92 -23.53
C LYS A 141 15.36 -13.80 -24.59
N GLU A 142 14.41 -12.87 -24.52
CA GLU A 142 14.23 -11.75 -25.45
C GLU A 142 14.89 -10.46 -24.95
N LEU A 143 15.39 -10.45 -23.71
CA LEU A 143 16.05 -9.31 -23.11
C LEU A 143 17.32 -8.94 -23.90
N ILE A 144 17.30 -7.74 -24.49
CA ILE A 144 18.45 -7.20 -25.20
C ILE A 144 19.51 -6.76 -24.19
N LEU A 145 20.74 -7.29 -24.31
CA LEU A 145 21.88 -6.89 -23.49
C LEU A 145 22.48 -5.57 -23.98
N SER A 146 21.85 -4.45 -23.62
CA SER A 146 22.28 -3.09 -23.96
C SER A 146 22.79 -2.33 -22.74
N GLN A 147 23.55 -1.26 -22.96
CA GLN A 147 24.00 -0.37 -21.88
C GLN A 147 22.80 0.33 -21.21
N GLU A 148 21.76 0.66 -21.98
CA GLU A 148 20.52 1.23 -21.45
C GLU A 148 19.85 0.28 -20.44
N ASN A 149 19.75 -1.01 -20.74
CA ASN A 149 19.16 -1.98 -19.82
C ASN A 149 20.04 -2.27 -18.59
N LEU A 150 21.33 -1.95 -18.66
CA LEU A 150 22.27 -2.05 -17.55
C LEU A 150 22.15 -0.86 -16.59
N ASP A 151 21.99 0.36 -17.13
CA ASP A 151 22.14 1.62 -16.39
C ASP A 151 20.80 2.32 -16.09
N ALA A 152 19.77 2.17 -16.93
CA ALA A 152 18.50 2.89 -16.75
C ALA A 152 17.73 2.34 -15.56
N GLU A 153 17.45 3.23 -14.59
CA GLU A 153 16.62 2.92 -13.44
C GLU A 153 15.14 2.90 -13.82
N VAL A 154 14.47 1.83 -13.41
CA VAL A 154 13.03 1.59 -13.55
C VAL A 154 12.50 1.05 -12.22
N THR A 155 11.21 1.20 -11.93
CA THR A 155 10.65 0.63 -10.70
C THR A 155 10.44 -0.87 -10.88
N VAL A 156 10.69 -1.66 -9.83
CA VAL A 156 10.44 -3.12 -9.85
C VAL A 156 8.99 -3.41 -10.23
N LEU A 157 8.07 -2.63 -9.66
CA LEU A 157 6.65 -2.73 -9.90
C LEU A 157 6.27 -2.46 -11.37
N SER A 158 6.91 -1.49 -12.04
CA SER A 158 6.65 -1.23 -13.46
C SER A 158 7.01 -2.41 -14.36
N LEU A 159 8.12 -3.11 -14.06
CA LEU A 159 8.52 -4.33 -14.78
C LEU A 159 7.54 -5.48 -14.52
N SER A 160 7.06 -5.59 -13.28
CA SER A 160 6.04 -6.57 -12.89
C SER A 160 4.72 -6.31 -13.65
N ASN A 161 4.24 -5.06 -13.68
CA ASN A 161 3.05 -4.66 -14.40
C ASN A 161 3.19 -4.85 -15.91
N GLU A 162 4.34 -4.53 -16.50
CA GLU A 162 4.63 -4.77 -17.91
C GLU A 162 4.49 -6.27 -18.25
N TRP A 163 5.05 -7.14 -17.40
CA TRP A 163 4.95 -8.59 -17.59
C TRP A 163 3.52 -9.09 -17.40
N LEU A 164 2.85 -8.68 -16.32
CA LEU A 164 1.47 -9.08 -16.01
C LEU A 164 0.49 -8.64 -17.12
N LEU A 165 0.67 -7.42 -17.65
CA LEU A 165 -0.16 -6.90 -18.72
C LEU A 165 0.02 -7.70 -20.01
N ARG A 166 1.26 -8.03 -20.39
CA ARG A 166 1.52 -8.93 -21.53
C ARG A 166 0.88 -10.30 -21.35
N LYS A 167 0.89 -10.85 -20.13
CA LYS A 167 0.21 -12.12 -19.84
C LYS A 167 -1.30 -12.04 -19.87
N ALA A 168 -1.88 -10.94 -19.41
CA ALA A 168 -3.31 -10.71 -19.51
C ALA A 168 -3.78 -10.62 -20.99
N GLN A 169 -2.96 -10.05 -21.87
CA GLN A 169 -3.25 -9.97 -23.32
C GLN A 169 -3.40 -11.35 -23.98
N GLU A 170 -2.67 -12.37 -23.51
CA GLU A 170 -2.74 -13.73 -24.08
C GLU A 170 -4.14 -14.35 -23.96
N VAL A 171 -4.96 -13.88 -23.01
CA VAL A 171 -6.31 -14.41 -22.73
C VAL A 171 -7.42 -13.48 -23.24
N VAL A 172 -7.20 -12.17 -23.20
CA VAL A 172 -8.18 -11.17 -23.68
C VAL A 172 -8.27 -11.20 -25.21
N GLU A 173 -9.49 -11.20 -25.74
CA GLU A 173 -9.79 -11.23 -27.19
C GLU A 173 -9.12 -12.35 -28.00
N GLY A 174 -8.77 -13.47 -27.36
CA GLY A 174 -8.15 -14.62 -28.05
C GLY A 174 -6.66 -14.44 -28.36
N GLY A 175 -5.99 -13.48 -27.70
CA GLY A 175 -4.53 -13.33 -27.72
C GLY A 175 -3.98 -12.15 -28.52
N ASP A 176 -4.85 -11.41 -29.23
CA ASP A 176 -4.48 -10.25 -30.06
C ASP A 176 -4.84 -8.89 -29.41
N GLY A 177 -5.30 -8.90 -28.15
CA GLY A 177 -5.76 -7.70 -27.45
C GLY A 177 -4.65 -6.69 -27.15
N THR A 178 -4.93 -5.41 -27.39
CA THR A 178 -4.07 -4.27 -27.04
C THR A 178 -4.04 -4.04 -25.52
N PRO A 179 -3.01 -3.37 -24.97
CA PRO A 179 -2.96 -3.01 -23.54
C PRO A 179 -4.23 -2.30 -23.05
N GLN A 180 -4.79 -1.42 -23.89
CA GLN A 180 -5.97 -0.64 -23.54
C GLN A 180 -7.25 -1.49 -23.50
N GLU A 181 -7.36 -2.52 -24.34
CA GLU A 181 -8.47 -3.47 -24.31
C GLU A 181 -8.44 -4.32 -23.03
N VAL A 182 -7.25 -4.72 -22.57
CA VAL A 182 -7.11 -5.39 -21.26
C VAL A 182 -7.58 -4.49 -20.13
N LEU A 183 -7.15 -3.23 -20.10
CA LEU A 183 -7.55 -2.30 -19.03
C LEU A 183 -9.07 -1.99 -19.08
N ASN A 184 -9.65 -1.88 -20.28
CA ASN A 184 -11.11 -1.77 -20.45
C ASN A 184 -11.83 -3.03 -19.96
N PHE A 185 -11.28 -4.22 -20.21
CA PHE A 185 -11.83 -5.48 -19.69
C PHE A 185 -11.78 -5.52 -18.15
N LEU A 186 -10.65 -5.15 -17.54
CA LEU A 186 -10.50 -5.08 -16.08
C LEU A 186 -11.45 -4.07 -15.43
N SER A 187 -11.76 -2.98 -16.13
CA SER A 187 -12.74 -1.98 -15.65
C SER A 187 -14.16 -2.54 -15.50
N LYS A 188 -14.48 -3.66 -16.16
CA LYS A 188 -15.80 -4.32 -16.14
C LYS A 188 -15.78 -5.65 -15.38
N LEU A 189 -14.60 -6.15 -15.02
CA LEU A 189 -14.44 -7.47 -14.43
C LEU A 189 -14.82 -7.46 -12.95
N ARG A 190 -15.84 -8.24 -12.56
CA ARG A 190 -16.28 -8.35 -11.15
C ARG A 190 -15.79 -9.61 -10.43
N THR A 191 -15.21 -10.57 -11.17
CA THR A 191 -15.00 -11.95 -10.73
C THR A 191 -13.80 -12.18 -9.81
N THR A 192 -13.04 -11.13 -9.49
CA THR A 192 -11.90 -11.16 -8.54
C THR A 192 -12.18 -10.19 -7.38
N GLY A 193 -11.58 -10.40 -6.20
CA GLY A 193 -11.85 -9.55 -5.02
C GLY A 193 -11.33 -8.11 -5.11
N VAL A 194 -10.44 -7.81 -6.06
CA VAL A 194 -9.82 -6.48 -6.25
C VAL A 194 -10.23 -5.80 -7.57
N THR A 195 -11.09 -6.43 -8.37
CA THR A 195 -11.69 -5.84 -9.58
C THR A 195 -13.20 -5.66 -9.39
N PRO A 196 -13.87 -4.64 -9.95
CA PRO A 196 -13.46 -3.86 -11.10
C PRO A 196 -12.32 -2.89 -10.80
N HIS A 197 -11.42 -2.72 -11.77
CA HIS A 197 -10.31 -1.78 -11.69
C HIS A 197 -10.28 -0.92 -12.94
N HIS A 198 -10.69 0.34 -12.80
CA HIS A 198 -10.77 1.28 -13.91
C HIS A 198 -9.54 2.20 -13.95
N ASP A 199 -8.42 1.71 -14.52
CA ASP A 199 -7.12 2.43 -14.53
C ASP A 199 -7.24 3.90 -15.02
N ALA A 200 -7.97 4.17 -16.10
CA ALA A 200 -8.16 5.55 -16.58
C ALA A 200 -8.91 6.46 -15.59
N PHE A 201 -9.81 5.91 -14.78
CA PHE A 201 -10.55 6.65 -13.78
C PHE A 201 -9.64 6.98 -12.59
N GLU A 202 -8.88 6.00 -12.10
CA GLU A 202 -7.90 6.17 -11.02
C GLU A 202 -6.83 7.22 -11.40
N ARG A 203 -6.30 7.15 -12.63
CA ARG A 203 -5.36 8.16 -13.15
C ARG A 203 -5.96 9.55 -13.19
N LEU A 204 -7.23 9.66 -13.61
CA LEU A 204 -7.94 10.92 -13.64
C LEU A 204 -8.17 11.47 -12.22
N HIS A 205 -8.70 10.65 -11.31
CA HIS A 205 -8.92 10.99 -9.91
C HIS A 205 -7.63 11.49 -9.24
N HIS A 206 -6.57 10.69 -9.27
CA HIS A 206 -5.31 11.05 -8.64
C HIS A 206 -4.61 12.23 -9.32
N GLY A 207 -4.74 12.36 -10.64
CA GLY A 207 -4.26 13.52 -11.38
C GLY A 207 -4.97 14.81 -10.99
N LEU A 208 -6.29 14.78 -10.84
CA LEU A 208 -7.09 15.91 -10.37
C LEU A 208 -6.75 16.27 -8.92
N LEU A 209 -6.62 15.27 -8.04
CA LEU A 209 -6.25 15.46 -6.64
C LEU A 209 -4.84 16.04 -6.48
N ALA A 210 -3.89 15.63 -7.33
CA ALA A 210 -2.53 16.17 -7.33
C ALA A 210 -2.48 17.65 -7.77
N LYS A 211 -3.41 18.07 -8.64
CA LYS A 211 -3.54 19.47 -9.09
C LYS A 211 -4.33 20.34 -8.13
N ASP A 212 -5.42 19.80 -7.57
CA ASP A 212 -6.32 20.49 -6.66
C ASP A 212 -6.58 19.65 -5.41
N PRO A 213 -5.66 19.67 -4.42
CA PRO A 213 -5.80 18.88 -3.21
C PRO A 213 -7.09 19.23 -2.45
N GLY A 214 -7.96 18.24 -2.29
CA GLY A 214 -9.27 18.40 -1.65
C GLY A 214 -10.33 19.08 -2.53
N PHE A 215 -10.10 19.22 -3.84
CA PHE A 215 -11.04 19.76 -4.82
C PHE A 215 -11.56 21.17 -4.45
N LYS A 216 -10.69 22.03 -3.91
CA LYS A 216 -11.07 23.36 -3.40
C LYS A 216 -11.61 24.27 -4.50
N HIS A 217 -11.07 24.14 -5.72
CA HIS A 217 -11.48 24.96 -6.84
C HIS A 217 -12.82 24.52 -7.43
N TRP A 218 -13.27 23.28 -7.16
CA TRP A 218 -14.58 22.84 -7.60
C TRP A 218 -15.70 23.61 -6.92
N HIS A 219 -15.52 23.96 -5.65
CA HIS A 219 -16.44 24.82 -4.90
C HIS A 219 -16.30 26.29 -5.28
N THR A 220 -15.06 26.74 -5.47
CA THR A 220 -14.77 28.14 -5.81
C THR A 220 -15.33 28.52 -7.19
N TYR A 221 -15.33 27.58 -8.13
CA TYR A 221 -15.75 27.76 -9.52
C TYR A 221 -16.96 26.88 -9.86
N ALA A 222 -17.94 26.84 -8.94
CA ALA A 222 -19.15 26.02 -9.02
C ALA A 222 -19.95 26.25 -10.32
N GLY A 223 -19.94 27.47 -10.85
CA GLY A 223 -20.61 27.80 -12.11
C GLY A 223 -20.13 27.00 -13.32
N VAL A 224 -18.92 26.43 -13.29
CA VAL A 224 -18.41 25.54 -14.34
C VAL A 224 -18.40 24.09 -13.88
N THR A 225 -18.05 23.81 -12.62
CA THR A 225 -17.99 22.43 -12.13
C THR A 225 -19.37 21.80 -11.94
N ASP A 226 -20.43 22.58 -11.71
CA ASP A 226 -21.82 22.12 -11.65
C ASP A 226 -22.35 21.67 -13.01
N LEU A 227 -21.65 21.95 -14.12
CA LEU A 227 -21.98 21.36 -15.43
C LEU A 227 -21.72 19.85 -15.46
N MET A 228 -20.84 19.36 -14.59
CA MET A 228 -20.62 17.94 -14.42
C MET A 228 -21.80 17.30 -13.68
N GLU A 229 -22.21 16.12 -14.14
CA GLU A 229 -23.23 15.33 -13.48
C GLU A 229 -22.93 15.18 -11.97
N PRO A 230 -23.86 15.50 -11.05
CA PRO A 230 -23.60 15.49 -9.61
C PRO A 230 -23.04 14.15 -9.10
N VAL A 231 -23.54 13.04 -9.65
CA VAL A 231 -23.08 11.68 -9.32
C VAL A 231 -21.64 11.48 -9.75
N ALA A 232 -21.31 11.81 -11.01
CA ALA A 232 -19.97 11.67 -11.55
C ALA A 232 -18.96 12.54 -10.79
N ARG A 233 -19.37 13.76 -10.46
CA ARG A 233 -18.59 14.71 -9.67
C ARG A 233 -18.31 14.19 -8.25
N ARG A 234 -19.31 13.61 -7.57
CA ARG A 234 -19.10 13.03 -6.23
C ARG A 234 -18.20 11.80 -6.27
N ALA A 235 -18.45 10.90 -7.20
CA ALA A 235 -17.71 9.65 -7.29
C ALA A 235 -16.24 9.86 -7.72
N LEU A 236 -15.94 10.86 -8.58
CA LEU A 236 -14.57 11.29 -8.84
C LEU A 236 -13.88 11.89 -7.60
N ARG A 237 -14.60 12.53 -6.68
CA ARG A 237 -13.99 13.06 -5.45
C ARG A 237 -13.72 11.96 -4.42
N SER A 238 -14.58 10.95 -4.43
CA SER A 238 -14.57 9.81 -3.51
C SER A 238 -13.77 8.60 -3.98
N ASN A 239 -13.13 8.67 -5.16
CA ASN A 239 -12.44 7.55 -5.82
C ASN A 239 -13.28 6.26 -5.96
N ILE A 240 -14.52 6.39 -6.46
CA ILE A 240 -15.38 5.23 -6.71
C ILE A 240 -15.61 5.11 -8.21
N ASP A 241 -15.06 4.06 -8.82
CA ASP A 241 -15.17 3.85 -10.25
C ASP A 241 -16.62 3.49 -10.67
N PRO A 242 -16.96 3.66 -11.97
CA PRO A 242 -18.33 3.47 -12.43
C PRO A 242 -18.88 2.05 -12.21
N GLU A 243 -18.08 1.01 -12.44
CA GLU A 243 -18.52 -0.38 -12.34
C GLU A 243 -18.67 -0.80 -10.88
N LEU A 244 -17.74 -0.35 -10.00
CA LEU A 244 -17.87 -0.55 -8.56
C LEU A 244 -19.12 0.16 -8.01
N ARG A 245 -19.40 1.39 -8.45
CA ARG A 245 -20.63 2.08 -8.05
C ARG A 245 -21.86 1.28 -8.48
N GLN A 246 -21.89 0.77 -9.71
CA GLN A 246 -22.98 -0.06 -10.19
C GLN A 246 -23.14 -1.31 -9.31
N LEU A 247 -22.04 -2.04 -9.04
CA LEU A 247 -22.01 -3.22 -8.18
C LEU A 247 -22.55 -2.96 -6.77
N LEU A 248 -22.24 -1.79 -6.20
CA LEU A 248 -22.74 -1.42 -4.87
C LEU A 248 -24.24 -1.11 -4.90
N LEU A 249 -24.73 -0.44 -5.93
CA LEU A 249 -26.10 0.09 -5.98
C LEU A 249 -27.12 -0.79 -6.72
N GLU A 250 -26.74 -1.92 -7.33
CA GLU A 250 -27.68 -2.85 -7.95
C GLU A 250 -28.75 -3.34 -6.96
N GLU A 251 -30.01 -3.42 -7.39
CA GLU A 251 -31.07 -4.00 -6.57
C GLU A 251 -31.01 -5.54 -6.60
N ILE A 252 -31.11 -6.19 -5.43
CA ILE A 252 -31.20 -7.66 -5.30
C ILE A 252 -32.57 -7.99 -4.72
N THR A 253 -33.60 -8.05 -5.56
CA THR A 253 -35.01 -8.15 -5.11
C THR A 253 -35.64 -9.51 -5.34
N ASP A 254 -35.31 -10.20 -6.46
CA ASP A 254 -36.04 -11.40 -6.90
C ASP A 254 -35.11 -12.61 -7.18
N PRO A 255 -35.56 -13.87 -6.99
CA PRO A 255 -34.72 -15.06 -7.19
C PRO A 255 -34.04 -15.18 -8.56
N ASP A 256 -34.72 -14.78 -9.64
CA ASP A 256 -34.15 -14.80 -11.00
C ASP A 256 -33.04 -13.75 -11.17
N THR A 257 -33.11 -12.63 -10.45
CA THR A 257 -32.07 -11.59 -10.45
C THR A 257 -30.84 -12.02 -9.66
N ILE A 258 -31.02 -12.77 -8.57
CA ILE A 258 -29.90 -13.29 -7.74
C ILE A 258 -28.99 -14.19 -8.56
N ASP A 259 -29.54 -15.09 -9.38
CA ASP A 259 -28.73 -16.01 -10.19
C ASP A 259 -27.88 -15.29 -11.23
N ALA A 260 -28.47 -14.32 -11.94
CA ALA A 260 -27.77 -13.53 -12.95
C ALA A 260 -26.67 -12.65 -12.31
N VAL A 261 -27.00 -11.97 -11.21
CA VAL A 261 -26.07 -11.09 -10.48
C VAL A 261 -24.96 -11.91 -9.82
N TYR A 262 -25.26 -13.09 -9.27
CA TYR A 262 -24.25 -14.00 -8.73
C TYR A 262 -23.29 -14.49 -9.81
N ALA A 263 -23.81 -14.93 -10.96
CA ALA A 263 -22.99 -15.36 -12.09
C ALA A 263 -22.10 -14.23 -12.62
N LEU A 264 -22.60 -12.99 -12.63
CA LEU A 264 -21.83 -11.81 -13.02
C LEU A 264 -20.68 -11.51 -12.04
N ASN A 265 -20.91 -11.63 -10.74
CA ASN A 265 -19.94 -11.29 -9.69
C ASN A 265 -18.95 -12.41 -9.38
N PHE A 266 -19.32 -13.69 -9.51
CA PHE A 266 -18.48 -14.82 -9.07
C PHE A 266 -18.28 -15.91 -10.11
N ASN A 267 -18.89 -15.78 -11.29
CA ASN A 267 -18.76 -16.73 -12.40
C ASN A 267 -19.08 -18.18 -11.99
N LYS A 268 -18.08 -19.06 -11.93
CA LYS A 268 -18.23 -20.51 -11.65
C LYS A 268 -17.95 -20.91 -10.20
N ILE A 269 -17.64 -19.95 -9.31
CA ILE A 269 -17.39 -20.24 -7.89
C ILE A 269 -18.71 -20.69 -7.26
N SER A 270 -18.71 -21.80 -6.53
CA SER A 270 -19.92 -22.24 -5.82
C SER A 270 -20.16 -21.39 -4.57
N PRO A 271 -21.43 -21.12 -4.17
CA PRO A 271 -21.72 -20.34 -2.96
C PRO A 271 -21.08 -20.92 -1.69
N ALA A 272 -21.08 -22.25 -1.55
CA ALA A 272 -20.45 -22.93 -0.43
C ALA A 272 -18.94 -22.69 -0.39
N GLN A 273 -18.25 -22.86 -1.52
CA GLN A 273 -16.81 -22.59 -1.64
C GLN A 273 -16.48 -21.12 -1.36
N PHE A 274 -17.32 -20.19 -1.84
CA PHE A 274 -17.11 -18.76 -1.61
C PHE A 274 -17.16 -18.40 -0.12
N LEU A 275 -18.10 -18.99 0.62
CA LEU A 275 -18.30 -18.73 2.05
C LEU A 275 -17.30 -19.46 2.96
N GLU A 276 -16.36 -20.25 2.41
CA GLU A 276 -15.30 -20.85 3.20
C GLU A 276 -14.34 -19.76 3.76
N PRO A 277 -13.97 -19.84 5.05
CA PRO A 277 -13.08 -18.85 5.69
C PRO A 277 -11.79 -18.59 4.93
N ASP A 278 -11.12 -19.66 4.53
CA ASP A 278 -9.85 -19.59 3.81
C ASP A 278 -10.01 -19.02 2.40
N HIS A 279 -11.16 -19.24 1.77
CA HIS A 279 -11.47 -18.67 0.46
C HIS A 279 -11.69 -17.16 0.56
N LEU A 280 -12.55 -16.69 1.48
CA LEU A 280 -12.77 -15.26 1.72
C LEU A 280 -11.48 -14.52 2.04
N LYS A 281 -10.65 -15.13 2.91
CA LYS A 281 -9.35 -14.58 3.31
C LYS A 281 -8.47 -14.30 2.10
N ARG A 282 -8.34 -15.28 1.20
CA ARG A 282 -7.48 -15.19 0.02
C ARG A 282 -8.08 -14.33 -1.08
N TYR A 283 -9.39 -14.41 -1.28
CA TYR A 283 -10.09 -13.73 -2.37
C TYR A 283 -10.08 -12.21 -2.21
N TYR A 284 -10.26 -11.71 -0.98
CA TYR A 284 -10.29 -10.27 -0.65
C TYR A 284 -9.07 -9.77 0.16
N GLU A 285 -8.06 -10.63 0.36
CA GLU A 285 -6.88 -10.32 1.19
C GLU A 285 -7.27 -9.83 2.61
N LEU A 286 -8.20 -10.52 3.27
CA LEU A 286 -8.71 -10.17 4.60
C LEU A 286 -7.82 -10.71 5.72
N SER A 287 -7.80 -10.03 6.86
CA SER A 287 -7.24 -10.55 8.11
C SER A 287 -8.13 -11.62 8.76
N ASP A 288 -7.59 -12.40 9.69
CA ASP A 288 -8.38 -13.41 10.40
C ASP A 288 -9.54 -12.80 11.21
N GLU A 289 -9.39 -11.56 11.69
CA GLU A 289 -10.46 -10.83 12.38
C GLU A 289 -11.55 -10.35 11.40
N GLU A 290 -11.15 -9.81 10.25
CA GLU A 290 -12.09 -9.38 9.19
C GLU A 290 -12.86 -10.59 8.62
N VAL A 291 -12.20 -11.73 8.45
CA VAL A 291 -12.82 -13.00 8.04
C VAL A 291 -13.79 -13.48 9.11
N ALA A 292 -13.37 -13.48 10.39
CA ALA A 292 -14.26 -13.84 11.49
C ALA A 292 -15.51 -12.97 11.49
N TYR A 293 -15.40 -11.67 11.17
CA TYR A 293 -16.53 -10.75 11.03
C TYR A 293 -17.42 -11.01 9.80
N CYS A 294 -16.82 -11.30 8.65
CA CYS A 294 -17.57 -11.66 7.44
C CYS A 294 -18.35 -12.98 7.64
N LEU A 295 -17.72 -13.96 8.29
CA LEU A 295 -18.33 -15.25 8.65
C LEU A 295 -19.24 -15.15 9.87
N GLU A 296 -19.22 -14.04 10.58
CA GLU A 296 -20.16 -13.71 11.62
C GLU A 296 -21.58 -13.50 11.03
N PHE A 297 -21.73 -13.54 9.69
CA PHE A 297 -22.96 -13.70 8.90
C PHE A 297 -23.25 -15.15 8.44
N VAL A 298 -22.36 -16.11 8.75
CA VAL A 298 -22.36 -17.52 8.31
C VAL A 298 -22.18 -18.44 9.54
N PRO A 299 -23.22 -19.14 10.02
CA PRO A 299 -23.06 -20.08 11.12
C PRO A 299 -22.21 -21.31 10.71
N PRO A 300 -21.53 -21.98 11.66
CA PRO A 300 -20.74 -23.18 11.36
C PRO A 300 -21.63 -24.35 10.92
N ASP A 301 -21.18 -25.11 9.91
CA ASP A 301 -21.90 -26.25 9.31
C ASP A 301 -21.94 -27.53 10.18
N THR A 302 -21.26 -27.55 11.33
CA THR A 302 -21.15 -28.75 12.18
C THR A 302 -21.72 -28.51 13.57
N GLU A 303 -22.49 -29.48 14.10
CA GLU A 303 -22.90 -29.56 15.52
C GLU A 303 -21.69 -29.31 16.44
N PRO A 304 -21.55 -28.13 17.07
CA PRO A 304 -20.45 -27.91 17.99
C PRO A 304 -20.82 -28.57 19.32
N SER A 305 -19.87 -29.29 19.92
CA SER A 305 -20.00 -29.64 21.34
C SER A 305 -20.16 -28.38 22.20
N LEU A 306 -20.86 -28.45 23.33
CA LEU A 306 -21.35 -27.30 24.13
C LEU A 306 -20.30 -26.22 24.53
N PRO A 307 -19.02 -26.49 24.83
CA PRO A 307 -18.11 -25.45 25.33
C PRO A 307 -17.74 -24.35 24.29
N PRO A 308 -17.36 -24.65 23.03
CA PRO A 308 -17.11 -23.65 21.98
C PRO A 308 -18.29 -22.71 21.67
N LEU A 309 -19.53 -23.22 21.74
CA LEU A 309 -20.74 -22.44 21.46
C LEU A 309 -20.88 -21.27 22.45
N MET A 310 -20.58 -21.54 23.73
CA MET A 310 -20.70 -20.59 24.84
C MET A 310 -19.63 -19.48 24.80
N GLU A 311 -18.40 -19.79 24.39
CA GLU A 311 -17.37 -18.77 24.11
C GLU A 311 -17.70 -17.93 22.88
N TRP A 312 -18.32 -18.54 21.86
CA TRP A 312 -18.79 -17.86 20.65
C TRP A 312 -19.93 -16.86 20.98
N PHE A 313 -20.91 -17.25 21.79
CA PHE A 313 -21.99 -16.37 22.29
C PHE A 313 -21.47 -15.18 23.12
N GLN A 314 -20.44 -15.40 23.96
CA GLN A 314 -19.85 -14.35 24.78
C GLN A 314 -19.12 -13.28 23.98
N ARG A 315 -18.56 -13.65 22.81
CA ARG A 315 -17.87 -12.74 21.90
C ARG A 315 -18.85 -11.97 20.99
N ASN A 316 -20.04 -12.51 20.71
CA ASN A 316 -20.90 -12.07 19.61
C ASN A 316 -22.30 -11.60 20.11
N ARG A 317 -22.42 -10.33 20.54
CA ARG A 317 -23.59 -9.78 21.29
C ARG A 317 -24.82 -9.34 20.47
N THR A 318 -24.82 -9.45 19.14
CA THR A 318 -26.01 -9.21 18.30
C THR A 318 -25.97 -10.11 17.06
N LYS A 319 -26.68 -11.26 16.99
CA LYS A 319 -26.71 -12.08 15.76
C LYS A 319 -27.82 -13.10 15.62
N CYS A 320 -28.06 -13.43 14.35
CA CYS A 320 -28.94 -14.45 13.81
C CYS A 320 -28.28 -15.83 13.78
N ILE A 321 -28.90 -16.84 14.38
CA ILE A 321 -28.39 -18.22 14.49
C ILE A 321 -29.28 -19.10 13.64
N GLN A 322 -28.68 -19.89 12.74
CA GLN A 322 -29.44 -20.86 11.97
C GLN A 322 -29.19 -22.28 12.42
N PHE A 323 -30.25 -23.02 12.69
CA PHE A 323 -30.18 -24.42 13.05
C PHE A 323 -30.77 -25.25 11.92
N LEU A 324 -30.02 -26.24 11.44
CA LEU A 324 -30.53 -27.20 10.47
C LEU A 324 -30.98 -28.45 11.21
N ILE A 325 -32.27 -28.71 11.22
CA ILE A 325 -32.87 -29.83 11.95
C ILE A 325 -33.87 -30.49 11.00
N ASN A 326 -33.67 -31.79 10.70
CA ASN A 326 -34.56 -32.56 9.81
C ASN A 326 -34.86 -31.88 8.47
N GLU A 327 -33.82 -31.37 7.79
CA GLU A 327 -33.93 -30.67 6.48
C GLU A 327 -34.69 -29.33 6.51
N VAL A 328 -34.96 -28.79 7.70
CA VAL A 328 -35.58 -27.48 7.91
C VAL A 328 -34.60 -26.56 8.62
N ARG A 329 -34.40 -25.35 8.07
CA ARG A 329 -33.52 -24.34 8.67
C ARG A 329 -34.34 -23.36 9.51
N TYR A 330 -34.04 -23.28 10.80
CA TYR A 330 -34.60 -22.32 11.76
C TYR A 330 -33.66 -21.14 11.89
N GLU A 331 -34.13 -19.92 11.72
CA GLU A 331 -33.33 -18.71 11.88
C GLU A 331 -33.70 -17.95 13.17
N ILE A 332 -32.74 -17.55 14.00
CA ILE A 332 -32.97 -16.90 15.31
C ILE A 332 -32.06 -15.68 15.49
N GLY A 333 -32.57 -14.49 15.21
CA GLY A 333 -31.94 -13.21 15.57
C GLY A 333 -31.92 -12.97 17.07
N ILE A 334 -30.75 -12.75 17.68
CA ILE A 334 -30.59 -12.29 19.06
C ILE A 334 -29.95 -10.89 19.02
N LYS A 335 -30.63 -9.85 19.49
CA LYS A 335 -30.02 -8.52 19.70
C LYS A 335 -30.00 -8.19 21.19
N MET A 336 -28.85 -8.29 21.86
CA MET A 336 -28.77 -7.87 23.26
C MET A 336 -29.02 -6.36 23.35
N GLY A 337 -30.00 -5.96 24.18
CA GLY A 337 -30.29 -4.55 24.47
C GLY A 337 -29.10 -3.90 25.18
N TYR A 338 -28.91 -2.59 24.97
CA TYR A 338 -27.83 -1.82 25.60
C TYR A 338 -28.28 -1.25 26.95
N GLY A 339 -28.72 -2.14 27.84
CA GLY A 339 -29.03 -1.84 29.22
C GLY A 339 -30.05 -2.82 29.78
N ALA A 340 -30.00 -3.00 31.09
CA ALA A 340 -30.72 -4.04 31.85
C ALA A 340 -30.25 -5.49 31.65
N LEU A 341 -29.03 -5.76 32.15
CA LEU A 341 -28.76 -6.83 33.12
C LEU A 341 -29.20 -8.28 32.76
N GLY A 342 -28.97 -8.77 31.54
CA GLY A 342 -29.01 -10.21 31.27
C GLY A 342 -28.82 -10.62 29.80
N GLU A 343 -28.44 -11.88 29.57
CA GLU A 343 -28.34 -12.52 28.27
C GLU A 343 -29.42 -13.60 28.13
N LEU A 344 -30.01 -13.73 26.93
CA LEU A 344 -31.05 -14.71 26.59
C LEU A 344 -30.72 -15.37 25.24
N ILE A 345 -30.81 -16.69 25.17
CA ILE A 345 -30.57 -17.53 23.99
C ILE A 345 -31.76 -18.48 23.84
N LEU A 346 -32.28 -18.62 22.62
CA LEU A 346 -33.26 -19.64 22.25
C LEU A 346 -32.64 -20.55 21.19
N GLU A 347 -32.63 -21.87 21.42
CA GLU A 347 -32.10 -22.88 20.51
C GLU A 347 -33.23 -23.83 20.09
N PRO A 348 -33.64 -23.91 18.82
CA PRO A 348 -34.67 -24.82 18.37
C PRO A 348 -34.19 -26.26 18.57
N GLN A 349 -35.13 -27.14 18.86
CA GLN A 349 -34.88 -28.54 19.12
C GLN A 349 -35.40 -29.41 17.97
N SER A 350 -35.15 -30.72 18.04
CA SER A 350 -35.47 -31.69 16.99
C SER A 350 -36.96 -31.75 16.58
N SER A 351 -37.86 -31.23 17.42
CA SER A 351 -39.29 -31.13 17.14
C SER A 351 -39.68 -29.68 16.79
N PRO A 352 -40.50 -29.46 15.73
CA PRO A 352 -41.02 -28.13 15.40
C PRO A 352 -41.74 -27.48 16.59
N GLY A 353 -41.46 -26.20 16.84
CA GLY A 353 -42.08 -25.43 17.92
C GLY A 353 -41.47 -25.64 19.32
N THR A 354 -40.45 -26.49 19.49
CA THR A 354 -39.76 -26.65 20.78
C THR A 354 -38.39 -25.99 20.77
N TYR A 355 -38.07 -25.26 21.83
CA TYR A 355 -36.85 -24.48 21.99
C TYR A 355 -36.21 -24.76 23.35
N GLN A 356 -34.89 -24.77 23.40
CA GLN A 356 -34.11 -24.66 24.62
C GLN A 356 -33.84 -23.18 24.88
N CYS A 357 -34.40 -22.64 25.95
CA CYS A 357 -34.12 -21.30 26.41
C CYS A 357 -32.97 -21.33 27.42
N ARG A 358 -31.93 -20.54 27.18
CA ARG A 358 -30.86 -20.28 28.14
C ARG A 358 -30.82 -18.81 28.47
N PHE A 359 -30.74 -18.46 29.75
CA PHE A 359 -30.62 -17.06 30.14
C PHE A 359 -29.72 -16.88 31.35
N ARG A 360 -29.08 -15.72 31.45
CA ARG A 360 -28.44 -15.22 32.66
C ARG A 360 -28.88 -13.80 32.89
N SER A 361 -29.02 -13.37 34.13
CA SER A 361 -29.36 -11.99 34.45
C SER A 361 -28.44 -11.49 35.55
N TYR A 362 -28.06 -10.22 35.47
CA TYR A 362 -27.44 -9.54 36.58
C TYR A 362 -28.53 -9.02 37.52
N ILE A 363 -28.42 -9.44 38.76
CA ILE A 363 -29.30 -9.06 39.82
C ILE A 363 -28.45 -8.22 40.78
N PRO A 364 -28.89 -7.01 41.18
CA PRO A 364 -28.14 -6.17 42.15
C PRO A 364 -27.88 -6.91 43.48
N GLU A 365 -28.78 -7.82 43.84
CA GLU A 365 -28.63 -8.75 44.95
C GLU A 365 -27.88 -10.04 44.53
N ASP A 366 -27.06 -10.63 45.41
CA ASP A 366 -26.35 -11.91 45.11
C ASP A 366 -27.31 -13.04 44.70
N ARG A 367 -28.56 -12.99 45.18
CA ARG A 367 -29.64 -13.93 44.84
C ARG A 367 -31.03 -13.31 44.99
N LEU A 368 -31.94 -13.65 44.09
CA LEU A 368 -33.38 -13.38 44.14
C LEU A 368 -34.15 -14.66 44.43
N THR A 369 -35.18 -14.59 45.27
CA THR A 369 -36.07 -15.74 45.52
C THR A 369 -37.30 -15.61 44.61
N VAL A 370 -37.45 -16.53 43.66
CA VAL A 370 -38.45 -16.42 42.60
C VAL A 370 -39.51 -17.51 42.75
N ARG A 371 -40.77 -17.12 42.57
CA ARG A 371 -41.92 -18.04 42.55
C ARG A 371 -42.19 -18.57 41.15
N LYS A 372 -42.06 -17.71 40.14
CA LYS A 372 -42.33 -18.04 38.74
C LYS A 372 -41.43 -17.22 37.82
N SER A 373 -40.96 -17.81 36.73
CA SER A 373 -40.30 -17.08 35.65
C SER A 373 -40.93 -17.42 34.29
N GLU A 374 -41.09 -16.41 33.46
CA GLU A 374 -41.77 -16.48 32.16
C GLU A 374 -40.95 -15.73 31.11
N LEU A 375 -40.83 -16.33 29.93
CA LEU A 375 -40.38 -15.67 28.72
C LEU A 375 -41.59 -15.02 28.04
N LEU A 376 -41.46 -13.75 27.67
CA LEU A 376 -42.47 -12.99 26.94
C LEU A 376 -41.87 -12.55 25.62
N LEU A 377 -42.63 -12.69 24.54
CA LEU A 377 -42.30 -12.24 23.19
C LEU A 377 -43.36 -11.26 22.71
N HIS A 378 -42.96 -10.03 22.40
CA HIS A 378 -43.82 -8.98 21.87
C HIS A 378 -43.59 -8.87 20.36
N TRP A 379 -44.63 -9.11 19.56
CA TRP A 379 -44.56 -9.16 18.12
C TRP A 379 -44.79 -7.79 17.48
N SER A 380 -44.29 -7.61 16.26
CA SER A 380 -44.41 -6.38 15.47
C SER A 380 -45.83 -6.01 15.06
N ASP A 381 -46.73 -6.99 15.03
CA ASP A 381 -48.17 -6.78 14.82
C ASP A 381 -48.92 -6.36 16.10
N GLY A 382 -48.20 -6.20 17.22
CA GLY A 382 -48.77 -5.83 18.53
C GLY A 382 -49.26 -7.02 19.36
N SER A 383 -49.10 -8.25 18.90
CA SER A 383 -49.45 -9.45 19.67
C SER A 383 -48.37 -9.83 20.71
N GLU A 384 -48.72 -10.64 21.72
CA GLU A 384 -47.81 -11.12 22.77
C GLU A 384 -47.91 -12.64 22.93
N SER A 385 -46.77 -13.32 23.05
CA SER A 385 -46.67 -14.76 23.38
C SER A 385 -45.90 -14.94 24.67
N ALA A 386 -46.32 -15.88 25.53
CA ALA A 386 -45.69 -16.16 26.81
C ALA A 386 -45.40 -17.65 26.99
N ALA A 387 -44.25 -17.99 27.57
CA ALA A 387 -43.87 -19.37 27.93
C ALA A 387 -43.28 -19.41 29.34
N ILE A 388 -43.70 -20.39 30.14
CA ILE A 388 -43.19 -20.58 31.51
C ILE A 388 -41.79 -21.23 31.42
N LEU A 389 -40.80 -20.61 32.06
CA LEU A 389 -39.43 -21.11 32.12
C LEU A 389 -39.20 -21.99 33.35
N LEU A 390 -39.78 -21.62 34.50
CA LEU A 390 -39.73 -22.38 35.77
C LEU A 390 -41.11 -22.31 36.44
N SER A 391 -41.69 -23.46 36.82
CA SER A 391 -43.06 -23.58 37.38
C SER A 391 -43.10 -23.77 38.90
N ASP A 392 -44.28 -23.49 39.49
CA ASP A 392 -44.62 -23.29 40.92
C ASP A 392 -44.17 -24.33 41.96
N ASP A 393 -43.47 -25.40 41.59
CA ASP A 393 -43.16 -26.49 42.52
C ASP A 393 -41.85 -26.32 43.28
N TRP A 394 -40.88 -25.52 42.79
CA TRP A 394 -39.53 -25.42 43.37
C TRP A 394 -39.17 -23.98 43.77
N ARG A 395 -38.73 -23.76 45.02
CA ARG A 395 -38.17 -22.47 45.48
C ARG A 395 -36.73 -22.34 44.96
N ASP A 396 -36.57 -21.75 43.78
CA ASP A 396 -35.24 -21.48 43.23
C ASP A 396 -34.73 -20.08 43.58
N PHE A 397 -33.41 -20.04 43.81
CA PHE A 397 -32.65 -18.80 43.88
C PHE A 397 -32.12 -18.48 42.47
N LEU A 398 -32.53 -17.34 41.92
CA LEU A 398 -31.86 -16.75 40.78
C LEU A 398 -30.61 -16.02 41.28
N TYR A 399 -29.43 -16.50 40.90
CA TYR A 399 -28.15 -15.91 41.24
C TYR A 399 -27.74 -14.94 40.14
N SER A 400 -27.19 -13.80 40.55
CA SER A 400 -26.64 -12.82 39.63
C SER A 400 -25.55 -13.47 38.76
N ASN A 401 -25.57 -13.20 37.45
CA ASN A 401 -24.58 -13.66 36.48
C ASN A 401 -24.45 -15.19 36.29
N ARG A 402 -25.46 -15.97 36.68
CA ARG A 402 -25.51 -17.43 36.47
C ARG A 402 -26.40 -17.79 35.29
N TRP A 403 -25.98 -18.76 34.48
CA TRP A 403 -26.79 -19.34 33.41
C TRP A 403 -27.85 -20.30 33.94
N TYR A 404 -29.05 -20.17 33.41
CA TYR A 404 -30.23 -21.00 33.61
C TYR A 404 -30.67 -21.58 32.27
N GLU A 405 -31.13 -22.82 32.26
CA GLU A 405 -31.57 -23.49 31.05
C GLU A 405 -32.96 -24.11 31.28
N SER A 406 -33.86 -23.98 30.31
CA SER A 406 -35.19 -24.56 30.35
C SER A 406 -35.67 -24.91 28.94
N SER A 407 -36.23 -26.10 28.77
CA SER A 407 -36.89 -26.50 27.52
C SER A 407 -38.33 -25.98 27.52
N LEU A 408 -38.73 -25.31 26.45
CA LEU A 408 -40.05 -24.72 26.29
C LEU A 408 -40.65 -25.00 24.92
N THR A 409 -41.97 -24.96 24.83
CA THR A 409 -42.71 -25.06 23.58
C THR A 409 -43.34 -23.70 23.30
N LEU A 410 -43.04 -23.12 22.14
CA LEU A 410 -43.67 -21.89 21.66
C LEU A 410 -44.67 -22.27 20.58
N ASP A 411 -45.92 -21.84 20.76
CA ASP A 411 -46.93 -21.88 19.69
C ASP A 411 -46.66 -20.71 18.74
N ILE A 412 -45.69 -20.93 17.85
CA ILE A 412 -45.36 -19.98 16.79
C ILE A 412 -46.37 -20.22 15.68
N ARG A 413 -47.29 -19.26 15.49
CA ARG A 413 -48.27 -19.32 14.39
C ARG A 413 -47.51 -19.59 13.08
N PRO A 414 -48.06 -20.38 12.15
CA PRO A 414 -47.44 -20.53 10.84
C PRO A 414 -47.41 -19.14 10.19
N TYR A 415 -46.27 -18.77 9.60
CA TYR A 415 -45.92 -17.48 8.95
C TYR A 415 -45.24 -16.42 9.84
N THR A 416 -43.90 -16.50 9.89
CA THR A 416 -42.87 -15.44 9.98
C THR A 416 -43.32 -14.07 10.49
N GLY A 417 -42.85 -13.67 11.69
CA GLY A 417 -43.05 -12.33 12.24
C GLY A 417 -41.82 -11.82 13.00
N ARG A 418 -41.57 -10.51 12.92
CA ARG A 418 -40.52 -9.85 13.72
C ARG A 418 -41.03 -9.67 15.15
N VAL A 419 -40.31 -10.21 16.13
CA VAL A 419 -40.49 -9.93 17.56
C VAL A 419 -39.72 -8.64 17.87
N ASN A 420 -40.43 -7.62 18.35
CA ASN A 420 -39.90 -6.30 18.70
C ASN A 420 -39.25 -6.26 20.09
N ARG A 421 -39.60 -7.19 20.99
CA ARG A 421 -39.03 -7.28 22.33
C ARG A 421 -39.25 -8.67 22.90
N ALA A 422 -38.24 -9.30 23.47
CA ALA A 422 -38.43 -10.40 24.40
C ALA A 422 -37.98 -9.98 25.80
N SER A 423 -38.69 -10.45 26.82
CA SER A 423 -38.34 -10.19 28.20
C SER A 423 -38.52 -11.43 29.08
N ILE A 424 -37.68 -11.54 30.12
CA ILE A 424 -37.87 -12.53 31.18
C ILE A 424 -38.56 -11.86 32.35
N ARG A 425 -39.83 -12.18 32.55
CA ARG A 425 -40.63 -11.72 33.68
C ARG A 425 -40.50 -12.71 34.82
N ILE A 426 -40.08 -12.22 35.99
CA ILE A 426 -40.12 -12.98 37.24
C ILE A 426 -41.21 -12.47 38.15
N THR A 427 -41.79 -13.40 38.91
CA THR A 427 -42.67 -13.10 40.03
C THR A 427 -41.98 -13.56 41.30
N GLU A 428 -41.67 -12.63 42.20
CA GLU A 428 -41.09 -12.91 43.52
C GLU A 428 -42.10 -13.58 44.47
N THR A 429 -41.61 -14.20 45.54
CA THR A 429 -42.47 -14.81 46.57
C THR A 429 -43.36 -13.83 47.31
N ASN A 430 -43.01 -12.53 47.32
CA ASN A 430 -43.81 -11.44 47.90
C ASN A 430 -44.90 -10.92 46.92
N GLY A 431 -44.96 -11.44 45.70
CA GLY A 431 -45.89 -11.01 44.64
C GLY A 431 -45.40 -9.85 43.77
N ALA A 432 -44.20 -9.31 44.02
CA ALA A 432 -43.60 -8.31 43.14
C ALA A 432 -43.21 -8.94 41.79
N VAL A 433 -43.45 -8.21 40.70
CA VAL A 433 -43.11 -8.63 39.34
C VAL A 433 -41.96 -7.77 38.84
N ARG A 434 -40.88 -8.38 38.35
CA ARG A 434 -39.72 -7.70 37.74
C ARG A 434 -39.42 -8.27 36.36
N SER A 435 -38.92 -7.44 35.45
CA SER A 435 -38.31 -7.88 34.18
C SER A 435 -36.80 -7.97 34.39
N LEU A 436 -36.19 -9.13 34.13
CA LEU A 436 -34.78 -9.41 34.47
C LEU A 436 -33.82 -9.37 33.28
N ALA A 437 -34.31 -9.63 32.08
CA ALA A 437 -33.52 -9.58 30.86
C ALA A 437 -34.45 -9.12 29.74
N GLU A 438 -34.04 -8.10 28.99
CA GLU A 438 -34.79 -7.59 27.85
C GLU A 438 -33.89 -7.55 26.62
N THR A 439 -34.43 -7.98 25.48
CA THR A 439 -33.72 -8.01 24.19
C THR A 439 -34.70 -7.55 23.11
N GLU A 440 -34.24 -6.65 22.26
CA GLU A 440 -35.15 -5.81 21.46
C GLU A 440 -35.41 -6.34 20.05
N LEU A 441 -34.99 -7.54 19.68
CA LEU A 441 -35.30 -8.07 18.33
C LEU A 441 -35.09 -9.58 18.21
N PHE A 442 -36.11 -10.31 17.75
CA PHE A 442 -36.00 -11.67 17.21
C PHE A 442 -36.73 -11.78 15.87
N THR A 443 -36.14 -12.51 14.93
CA THR A 443 -36.86 -13.02 13.75
C THR A 443 -36.77 -14.52 13.80
N LEU A 444 -37.90 -15.20 13.58
CA LEU A 444 -38.00 -16.65 13.60
C LEU A 444 -38.61 -17.12 12.27
N ASN A 445 -37.76 -17.67 11.41
CA ASN A 445 -38.12 -18.12 10.06
C ASN A 445 -37.85 -19.63 9.88
N GLU A 446 -38.67 -20.28 9.06
CA GLU A 446 -38.56 -21.68 8.66
C GLU A 446 -38.37 -21.74 7.13
N VAL A 447 -37.28 -22.34 6.63
CA VAL A 447 -36.89 -22.24 5.20
C VAL A 447 -36.55 -23.62 4.58
N SER A 448 -36.95 -23.84 3.32
CA SER A 448 -36.74 -25.05 2.49
C SER A 448 -35.33 -25.14 1.86
N LEU A 449 -34.87 -26.36 1.54
CA LEU A 449 -33.57 -26.67 0.89
C LEU A 449 -33.36 -25.96 -0.47
N SER A 450 -34.39 -25.79 -1.29
CA SER A 450 -34.30 -25.07 -2.59
C SER A 450 -33.97 -23.59 -2.41
N ASP A 451 -34.38 -23.01 -1.30
CA ASP A 451 -34.19 -21.60 -0.98
C ASP A 451 -32.80 -21.37 -0.38
N LEU A 452 -32.11 -22.41 0.10
CA LEU A 452 -30.76 -22.32 0.70
C LEU A 452 -29.69 -21.89 -0.29
N VAL A 453 -29.68 -22.46 -1.50
CA VAL A 453 -28.69 -22.07 -2.53
C VAL A 453 -28.90 -20.61 -2.95
N GLN A 454 -30.17 -20.17 -3.02
CA GLN A 454 -30.50 -18.76 -3.28
C GLN A 454 -30.10 -17.84 -2.13
N ILE A 455 -30.28 -18.28 -0.89
CA ILE A 455 -29.83 -17.55 0.31
C ILE A 455 -28.31 -17.42 0.37
N ASP A 456 -27.56 -18.49 0.07
CA ASP A 456 -26.10 -18.44 0.09
C ASP A 456 -25.55 -17.57 -1.05
N LYS A 457 -26.21 -17.55 -2.21
CA LYS A 457 -25.93 -16.58 -3.29
C LYS A 457 -26.19 -15.15 -2.84
N TYR A 458 -27.35 -14.89 -2.23
CA TYR A 458 -27.70 -13.58 -1.68
C TYR A 458 -26.68 -13.12 -0.63
N ARG A 459 -26.26 -14.02 0.26
CA ARG A 459 -25.24 -13.75 1.28
C ARG A 459 -23.88 -13.40 0.69
N ALA A 460 -23.43 -14.19 -0.28
CA ALA A 460 -22.18 -13.91 -0.97
C ALA A 460 -22.19 -12.53 -1.64
N LEU A 461 -23.31 -12.18 -2.28
CA LEU A 461 -23.50 -10.85 -2.89
C LEU A 461 -23.50 -9.73 -1.84
N ALA A 462 -24.19 -9.92 -0.72
CA ALA A 462 -24.21 -8.95 0.38
C ALA A 462 -22.82 -8.76 1.00
N LEU A 463 -22.07 -9.85 1.23
CA LEU A 463 -20.69 -9.80 1.73
C LEU A 463 -19.75 -9.12 0.74
N ASN A 464 -19.89 -9.42 -0.56
CA ASN A 464 -19.11 -8.77 -1.61
C ASN A 464 -19.30 -7.25 -1.63
N ARG A 465 -20.55 -6.76 -1.50
CA ARG A 465 -20.83 -5.33 -1.36
C ARG A 465 -20.23 -4.73 -0.10
N LEU A 466 -20.41 -5.42 1.03
CA LEU A 466 -19.92 -4.98 2.32
C LEU A 466 -18.40 -4.80 2.33
N ILE A 467 -17.68 -5.82 1.86
CA ILE A 467 -16.22 -5.82 1.83
C ILE A 467 -15.71 -4.73 0.88
N ARG A 468 -16.29 -4.62 -0.31
CA ARG A 468 -15.89 -3.60 -1.28
C ARG A 468 -16.21 -2.18 -0.84
N LEU A 469 -17.38 -1.96 -0.21
CA LEU A 469 -17.72 -0.68 0.39
C LEU A 469 -16.72 -0.32 1.49
N SER A 470 -16.40 -1.25 2.38
CA SER A 470 -15.43 -1.05 3.45
C SER A 470 -14.06 -0.67 2.90
N ARG A 471 -13.54 -1.40 1.91
CA ARG A 471 -12.26 -1.10 1.25
C ARG A 471 -12.27 0.24 0.51
N ALA A 472 -13.34 0.57 -0.21
CA ALA A 472 -13.45 1.84 -0.94
C ALA A 472 -13.64 3.06 -0.03
N SER A 473 -14.34 2.90 1.10
CA SER A 473 -14.76 4.02 1.96
C SER A 473 -13.98 4.15 3.27
N GLY A 474 -13.06 3.23 3.56
CA GLY A 474 -12.30 3.19 4.81
C GLY A 474 -13.12 2.84 6.05
N LEU A 475 -14.41 2.48 5.89
CA LEU A 475 -15.28 2.08 7.00
C LEU A 475 -14.84 0.72 7.55
N ASP A 476 -14.79 0.59 8.88
CA ASP A 476 -14.68 -0.72 9.53
C ASP A 476 -15.86 -1.60 9.10
N LEU A 477 -15.59 -2.88 8.81
CA LEU A 477 -16.62 -3.82 8.34
C LEU A 477 -17.84 -3.86 9.28
N ARG A 478 -17.65 -3.66 10.59
CA ARG A 478 -18.72 -3.65 11.61
C ARG A 478 -19.69 -2.49 11.45
N VAL A 479 -19.18 -1.36 10.99
CA VAL A 479 -19.92 -0.13 10.73
C VAL A 479 -20.53 -0.15 9.33
N ALA A 480 -19.80 -0.68 8.35
CA ALA A 480 -20.22 -0.74 6.95
C ALA A 480 -21.55 -1.49 6.74
N VAL A 481 -21.89 -2.45 7.61
CA VAL A 481 -23.18 -3.17 7.55
C VAL A 481 -24.37 -2.23 7.74
N THR A 482 -24.27 -1.28 8.67
CA THR A 482 -25.33 -0.29 8.91
C THR A 482 -25.51 0.61 7.69
N ALA A 483 -24.42 0.89 6.95
CA ALA A 483 -24.48 1.62 5.70
C ALA A 483 -25.14 0.80 4.58
N VAL A 484 -24.71 -0.44 4.35
CA VAL A 484 -25.24 -1.30 3.25
C VAL A 484 -26.75 -1.52 3.37
N ASP A 485 -27.28 -1.71 4.58
CA ASP A 485 -28.70 -2.07 4.78
C ASP A 485 -29.69 -0.91 4.54
N ARG A 486 -29.27 0.35 4.73
CA ARG A 486 -30.20 1.50 4.75
C ARG A 486 -29.67 2.78 4.10
N TYR A 487 -28.35 2.97 4.04
CA TYR A 487 -27.72 4.25 3.70
C TYR A 487 -26.62 4.13 2.64
N LEU A 488 -26.68 3.08 1.81
CA LEU A 488 -25.61 2.75 0.87
C LEU A 488 -25.31 3.86 -0.14
N PRO A 489 -26.31 4.54 -0.75
CA PRO A 489 -26.03 5.69 -1.62
C PRO A 489 -25.29 6.83 -0.90
N SER A 490 -25.61 7.07 0.37
CA SER A 490 -24.94 8.07 1.21
C SER A 490 -23.47 7.68 1.48
N ALA A 491 -23.22 6.47 1.98
CA ALA A 491 -21.87 6.01 2.29
C ALA A 491 -20.88 6.08 1.11
N VAL A 492 -21.38 5.98 -0.11
CA VAL A 492 -20.63 6.09 -1.38
C VAL A 492 -20.37 7.56 -1.77
N ASN A 493 -21.28 8.48 -1.45
CA ASN A 493 -21.28 9.84 -2.00
C ASN A 493 -20.40 10.85 -1.24
N SER A 494 -20.03 10.59 0.02
CA SER A 494 -19.50 11.60 0.95
C SER A 494 -18.05 11.41 1.45
N ILE A 495 -17.29 10.45 0.92
CA ILE A 495 -15.93 10.07 1.44
C ILE A 495 -15.00 11.29 1.58
N GLU A 496 -15.05 12.23 0.65
CA GLU A 496 -14.26 13.46 0.67
C GLU A 496 -14.43 14.34 1.94
N TRP A 497 -15.55 14.21 2.66
CA TRP A 497 -15.86 15.02 3.84
C TRP A 497 -14.95 14.72 5.03
N GLU A 498 -14.35 13.53 5.09
CA GLU A 498 -13.40 13.17 6.15
C GLU A 498 -12.19 14.10 6.13
N ALA A 499 -11.59 14.30 4.95
CA ALA A 499 -10.45 15.18 4.77
C ALA A 499 -10.84 16.66 4.88
N ARG A 500 -12.02 17.05 4.39
CA ARG A 500 -12.49 18.45 4.43
C ARG A 500 -12.78 18.93 5.86
N TYR A 501 -13.46 18.11 6.66
CA TYR A 501 -13.96 18.51 7.97
C TYR A 501 -13.20 17.89 9.15
N ALA A 502 -12.21 17.02 8.88
CA ALA A 502 -11.45 16.29 9.90
C ALA A 502 -12.36 15.49 10.86
N ILE A 503 -13.30 14.73 10.27
CA ILE A 503 -14.27 13.89 10.99
C ILE A 503 -13.97 12.40 10.76
N SER A 504 -14.41 11.53 11.68
CA SER A 504 -14.24 10.08 11.50
C SER A 504 -15.15 9.52 10.38
N PRO A 505 -14.84 8.34 9.81
CA PRO A 505 -15.72 7.67 8.84
C PRO A 505 -17.15 7.43 9.38
N GLU A 506 -17.29 7.18 10.68
CA GLU A 506 -18.58 6.98 11.34
C GLU A 506 -19.36 8.29 11.48
N GLU A 507 -18.67 9.38 11.83
CA GLU A 507 -19.27 10.72 11.90
C GLU A 507 -19.71 11.19 10.51
N ARG A 508 -18.91 10.91 9.47
CA ARG A 508 -19.27 11.18 8.07
C ARG A 508 -20.59 10.54 7.69
N LEU A 509 -20.78 9.26 7.98
CA LEU A 509 -22.02 8.55 7.66
C LEU A 509 -23.23 9.29 8.23
N VAL A 510 -23.13 9.76 9.48
CA VAL A 510 -24.23 10.49 10.11
C VAL A 510 -24.44 11.87 9.50
N LEU A 511 -23.36 12.59 9.19
CA LEU A 511 -23.43 13.89 8.51
C LEU A 511 -24.19 13.79 7.19
N ASP A 512 -24.03 12.66 6.48
CA ASP A 512 -24.60 12.41 5.17
C ASP A 512 -25.98 11.73 5.18
N GLY A 513 -26.59 11.60 6.36
CA GLY A 513 -27.98 11.16 6.49
C GLY A 513 -28.18 9.85 7.25
N ALA A 514 -27.12 9.11 7.55
CA ALA A 514 -27.24 7.84 8.28
C ALA A 514 -27.60 8.03 9.77
N GLU A 515 -28.01 6.93 10.40
CA GLU A 515 -28.15 6.82 11.85
C GLU A 515 -26.79 6.65 12.53
N ILE A 516 -26.67 7.12 13.78
CA ILE A 516 -25.47 6.96 14.60
C ILE A 516 -25.15 5.47 14.76
N PRO A 517 -23.94 5.02 14.38
CA PRO A 517 -23.55 3.62 14.54
C PRO A 517 -23.61 3.18 16.01
N THR A 518 -24.37 2.11 16.26
CA THR A 518 -24.47 1.46 17.58
C THR A 518 -23.53 0.25 17.70
N ARG A 519 -22.61 0.07 16.74
CA ARG A 519 -21.63 -1.03 16.67
C ARG A 519 -20.22 -0.46 16.64
N ALA A 520 -19.25 -1.20 17.16
CA ALA A 520 -17.83 -0.82 17.17
C ALA A 520 -16.88 -2.04 17.16
N PRO A 521 -15.59 -1.82 16.86
CA PRO A 521 -14.52 -2.80 17.05
C PRO A 521 -14.45 -3.36 18.47
N THR A 522 -14.02 -4.60 18.62
CA THR A 522 -13.96 -5.30 19.91
C THR A 522 -13.10 -4.51 20.89
N GLY A 523 -13.64 -4.18 22.07
CA GLY A 523 -12.93 -3.44 23.11
C GLY A 523 -13.03 -1.91 23.00
N THR A 524 -13.76 -1.39 22.00
CA THR A 524 -14.06 0.05 21.88
C THR A 524 -15.57 0.31 22.00
N PRO A 525 -16.00 1.42 22.64
CA PRO A 525 -17.41 1.81 22.66
C PRO A 525 -17.89 2.24 21.26
N SER A 526 -19.16 1.96 20.93
CA SER A 526 -19.80 2.45 19.69
C SER A 526 -19.86 3.98 19.64
N LEU A 527 -20.02 4.59 18.45
CA LEU A 527 -20.20 6.04 18.36
C LEU A 527 -21.40 6.51 19.22
N PHE A 528 -22.48 5.71 19.25
CA PHE A 528 -23.62 5.96 20.12
C PHE A 528 -23.24 5.97 21.61
N ASP A 529 -22.48 4.98 22.07
CA ASP A 529 -22.06 4.89 23.47
C ASP A 529 -21.01 5.94 23.85
N GLN A 530 -20.12 6.29 22.92
CA GLN A 530 -19.16 7.39 23.10
C GLN A 530 -19.91 8.70 23.33
N LEU A 531 -20.97 8.95 22.56
CA LEU A 531 -21.74 10.18 22.61
C LEU A 531 -22.65 10.26 23.84
N PHE A 532 -23.40 9.20 24.13
CA PHE A 532 -24.47 9.24 25.13
C PHE A 532 -24.13 8.55 26.45
N ASN A 533 -23.26 7.53 26.45
CA ASN A 533 -23.10 6.60 27.57
C ASN A 533 -21.71 6.58 28.21
N THR A 534 -20.76 7.43 27.77
CA THR A 534 -19.38 7.41 28.26
C THR A 534 -19.00 8.71 28.99
N PRO A 535 -19.00 8.75 30.35
CA PRO A 535 -19.56 7.76 31.27
C PRO A 535 -21.10 7.87 31.39
N PRO A 536 -21.81 6.87 31.95
CA PRO A 536 -23.24 6.98 32.19
C PRO A 536 -23.55 8.13 33.16
N LEU A 537 -24.50 9.01 32.81
CA LEU A 537 -24.84 10.18 33.63
C LEU A 537 -25.85 9.76 34.70
N ASN A 538 -25.52 9.99 35.99
CA ASN A 538 -26.38 9.62 37.13
C ASN A 538 -26.80 8.14 37.16
N GLY A 539 -25.99 7.24 36.57
CA GLY A 539 -26.32 5.81 36.46
C GLY A 539 -27.38 5.48 35.40
N VAL A 540 -27.81 6.46 34.60
CA VAL A 540 -28.75 6.27 33.49
C VAL A 540 -27.95 6.03 32.21
N VAL A 541 -28.28 4.92 31.53
CA VAL A 541 -27.80 4.58 30.19
C VAL A 541 -28.91 4.93 29.21
N LEU A 542 -28.57 5.67 28.15
CA LEU A 542 -29.52 6.00 27.10
C LEU A 542 -29.61 4.82 26.13
N GLU A 543 -30.83 4.37 25.85
CA GLU A 543 -31.15 3.33 24.88
C GLU A 543 -32.16 3.86 23.86
N PRO A 544 -31.99 3.60 22.56
CA PRO A 544 -32.94 4.04 21.55
C PRO A 544 -34.26 3.24 21.66
N ALA A 545 -35.34 3.83 22.19
CA ALA A 545 -36.60 3.15 22.50
C ALA A 545 -37.86 3.91 22.04
N SER A 546 -38.92 3.22 21.63
CA SER A 546 -40.08 3.89 21.00
C SER A 546 -41.03 4.64 21.94
N GLU A 547 -40.93 4.52 23.28
CA GLU A 547 -41.81 5.25 24.23
C GLU A 547 -41.16 5.48 25.61
N PRO A 548 -41.54 6.53 26.38
CA PRO A 548 -42.33 7.71 25.98
C PRO A 548 -41.45 8.82 25.35
N PRO A 549 -42.03 9.77 24.59
CA PRO A 549 -41.30 10.91 24.02
C PRO A 549 -40.63 11.76 25.11
N ILE A 550 -39.63 12.54 24.72
CA ILE A 550 -38.93 13.47 25.60
C ILE A 550 -39.60 14.84 25.50
N VAL A 551 -40.21 15.31 26.59
CA VAL A 551 -40.89 16.61 26.64
C VAL A 551 -39.86 17.73 26.77
N LEU A 552 -39.88 18.68 25.83
CA LEU A 552 -38.90 19.76 25.74
C LEU A 552 -39.12 20.86 26.79
N ASP A 553 -40.27 20.91 27.47
CA ASP A 553 -40.49 21.84 28.60
C ASP A 553 -39.46 21.59 29.71
N PHE A 554 -38.58 22.55 29.93
CA PHE A 554 -37.49 22.48 30.93
C PHE A 554 -38.00 22.30 32.37
N ARG A 555 -39.28 22.59 32.65
CA ARG A 555 -39.91 22.39 33.96
C ARG A 555 -40.22 20.92 34.23
N VAL A 556 -40.29 20.08 33.20
CA VAL A 556 -40.50 18.64 33.31
C VAL A 556 -39.14 17.96 33.48
N ALA A 557 -38.89 17.35 34.65
CA ALA A 557 -37.64 16.65 34.92
C ALA A 557 -37.58 15.33 34.14
N ASP A 558 -36.56 15.18 33.29
CA ASP A 558 -36.27 13.95 32.55
C ASP A 558 -34.74 13.76 32.45
N PRO A 559 -34.17 12.71 33.05
CA PRO A 559 -32.72 12.50 33.05
C PRO A 559 -32.14 12.30 31.65
N ARG A 560 -32.97 11.91 30.67
CA ARG A 560 -32.55 11.79 29.26
C ARG A 560 -32.16 13.15 28.68
N LYS A 561 -32.82 14.24 29.09
CA LYS A 561 -32.47 15.60 28.64
C LYS A 561 -31.06 16.01 29.06
N ASP A 562 -30.62 15.61 30.26
CA ASP A 562 -29.26 15.90 30.71
C ASP A 562 -28.21 15.13 29.91
N ILE A 563 -28.52 13.90 29.48
CA ILE A 563 -27.68 13.12 28.57
C ILE A 563 -27.60 13.79 27.20
N LEU A 564 -28.74 14.22 26.63
CA LEU A 564 -28.77 14.93 25.35
C LEU A 564 -28.01 16.26 25.40
N LYS A 565 -28.20 17.05 26.46
CA LYS A 565 -27.48 18.31 26.70
C LYS A 565 -25.97 18.10 26.75
N ARG A 566 -25.51 17.04 27.42
CA ARG A 566 -24.09 16.68 27.45
C ARG A 566 -23.58 16.23 26.07
N ALA A 567 -24.30 15.34 25.40
CA ALA A 567 -23.93 14.80 24.10
C ALA A 567 -23.82 15.88 23.03
N PHE A 568 -24.80 16.79 22.99
CA PHE A 568 -24.89 17.85 21.99
C PHE A 568 -24.16 19.13 22.41
N VAL A 569 -23.68 19.19 23.66
CA VAL A 569 -23.01 20.36 24.25
C VAL A 569 -23.90 21.60 24.21
N VAL A 570 -25.13 21.46 24.73
CA VAL A 570 -26.16 22.50 24.76
C VAL A 570 -26.81 22.65 26.15
N ASP A 571 -27.38 23.81 26.42
CA ASP A 571 -28.29 24.02 27.54
C ASP A 571 -29.75 23.73 27.14
N ASP A 572 -30.72 23.97 28.03
CA ASP A 572 -32.14 23.71 27.72
C ASP A 572 -32.66 24.60 26.57
N THR A 573 -32.17 25.84 26.47
CA THR A 573 -32.49 26.76 25.36
C THR A 573 -31.92 26.25 24.04
N GLY A 574 -30.66 25.81 24.05
CA GLY A 574 -29.98 25.24 22.89
C GLY A 574 -30.60 23.92 22.43
N LEU A 575 -31.09 23.08 23.34
CA LEU A 575 -31.83 21.86 23.00
C LEU A 575 -33.17 22.18 22.31
N HIS A 576 -33.87 23.22 22.75
CA HIS A 576 -35.09 23.68 22.10
C HIS A 576 -34.81 24.27 20.70
N LEU A 577 -33.78 25.13 20.57
CA LEU A 577 -33.33 25.65 19.27
C LEU A 577 -32.90 24.53 18.31
N LEU A 578 -32.20 23.51 18.82
CA LEU A 578 -31.80 22.35 18.03
C LEU A 578 -33.01 21.61 17.47
N ALA A 579 -34.06 21.44 18.28
CA ALA A 579 -35.32 20.86 17.83
C ALA A 579 -36.01 21.73 16.76
N GLN A 580 -36.00 23.07 16.91
CA GLN A 580 -36.57 23.99 15.92
C GLN A 580 -35.86 23.84 14.58
N LEU A 581 -34.52 23.82 14.58
CA LEU A 581 -33.71 23.64 13.37
C LEU A 581 -33.91 22.27 12.73
N TYR A 582 -34.04 21.21 13.54
CA TYR A 582 -34.26 19.86 13.04
C TYR A 582 -35.64 19.69 12.38
N PHE A 583 -36.72 20.13 13.04
CA PHE A 583 -38.07 19.99 12.50
C PHE A 583 -38.46 21.07 11.49
N GLY A 584 -37.77 22.22 11.48
CA GLY A 584 -38.19 23.40 10.70
C GLY A 584 -39.47 24.03 11.24
N VAL A 585 -39.80 23.80 12.53
CA VAL A 585 -41.03 24.27 13.17
C VAL A 585 -40.68 25.28 14.28
N PRO A 586 -41.42 26.40 14.42
CA PRO A 586 -41.06 27.46 15.38
C PRO A 586 -41.11 27.08 16.86
N ASP A 587 -41.96 26.14 17.27
CA ASP A 587 -42.16 25.79 18.69
C ASP A 587 -42.41 24.27 18.87
N PRO A 588 -41.35 23.44 18.83
CA PRO A 588 -41.46 22.00 19.05
C PRO A 588 -41.67 21.69 20.53
N THR A 589 -42.66 20.85 20.85
CA THR A 589 -43.02 20.49 22.24
C THR A 589 -42.40 19.19 22.72
N GLU A 590 -42.12 18.24 21.82
CA GLU A 590 -41.70 16.86 22.15
C GLU A 590 -40.69 16.31 21.14
N LEU A 591 -39.78 15.43 21.60
CA LEU A 591 -38.87 14.65 20.77
C LEU A 591 -39.25 13.16 20.80
N LYS A 592 -39.29 12.51 19.64
CA LYS A 592 -39.38 11.04 19.57
C LYS A 592 -38.09 10.42 20.09
N HIS A 593 -38.19 9.45 21.01
CA HIS A 593 -37.04 8.82 21.66
C HIS A 593 -36.38 7.70 20.80
N ASN A 594 -36.33 7.87 19.48
CA ASN A 594 -35.79 6.85 18.57
C ASN A 594 -34.42 7.25 17.98
N LEU A 595 -33.68 6.26 17.48
CA LEU A 595 -32.34 6.45 16.93
C LEU A 595 -32.32 7.46 15.77
N ALA A 596 -33.35 7.47 14.91
CA ALA A 596 -33.45 8.40 13.80
C ALA A 596 -33.49 9.87 14.26
N THR A 597 -34.30 10.19 15.27
CA THR A 597 -34.42 11.55 15.83
C THR A 597 -33.13 11.96 16.54
N LEU A 598 -32.54 11.07 17.35
CA LEU A 598 -31.26 11.34 18.02
C LEU A 598 -30.12 11.59 17.02
N SER A 599 -30.09 10.82 15.93
CA SER A 599 -29.10 10.97 14.85
C SER A 599 -29.30 12.27 14.08
N GLY A 600 -30.55 12.62 13.77
CA GLY A 600 -30.90 13.87 13.09
C GLY A 600 -30.55 15.11 13.91
N LEU A 601 -30.83 15.11 15.22
CA LEU A 601 -30.42 16.19 16.13
C LEU A 601 -28.90 16.34 16.19
N TRP A 602 -28.18 15.22 16.35
CA TRP A 602 -26.72 15.27 16.37
C TRP A 602 -26.13 15.74 15.03
N ARG A 603 -26.74 15.37 13.90
CA ARG A 603 -26.35 15.85 12.57
C ARG A 603 -26.44 17.37 12.47
N VAL A 604 -27.49 18.00 13.00
CA VAL A 604 -27.57 19.48 13.02
C VAL A 604 -26.43 20.09 13.85
N CYS A 605 -26.11 19.50 15.01
CA CYS A 605 -24.93 19.90 15.78
C CYS A 605 -23.63 19.72 14.99
N MET A 606 -23.50 18.62 14.25
CA MET A 606 -22.35 18.41 13.38
C MET A 606 -22.25 19.46 12.29
N VAL A 607 -23.36 19.80 11.61
CA VAL A 607 -23.40 20.85 10.57
C VAL A 607 -22.90 22.18 11.16
N ALA A 608 -23.31 22.55 12.37
CA ALA A 608 -22.76 23.73 13.04
C ALA A 608 -21.25 23.58 13.31
N ARG A 609 -20.84 22.46 13.92
CA ARG A 609 -19.45 22.16 14.33
C ARG A 609 -18.47 22.19 13.16
N VAL A 610 -18.77 21.48 12.06
CA VAL A 610 -17.85 21.34 10.92
C VAL A 610 -17.64 22.65 10.15
N HIS A 611 -18.56 23.62 10.31
CA HIS A 611 -18.44 24.97 9.75
C HIS A 611 -17.87 25.99 10.75
N GLY A 612 -17.56 25.58 11.98
CA GLY A 612 -17.06 26.46 13.03
C GLY A 612 -18.11 27.43 13.59
N LEU A 613 -19.38 27.03 13.56
CA LEU A 613 -20.53 27.81 14.04
C LEU A 613 -21.08 27.23 15.34
N SER A 614 -21.63 28.10 16.20
CA SER A 614 -22.57 27.71 17.26
C SER A 614 -23.97 27.47 16.68
N LEU A 615 -24.85 26.78 17.43
CA LEU A 615 -26.23 26.55 16.99
C LEU A 615 -27.02 27.84 16.72
N PRO A 616 -26.92 28.90 17.55
CA PRO A 616 -27.53 30.20 17.24
C PRO A 616 -26.96 30.83 15.97
N GLU A 617 -25.65 30.73 15.74
CA GLU A 617 -25.02 31.25 14.52
C GLU A 617 -25.46 30.48 13.27
N LEU A 618 -25.64 29.15 13.37
CA LEU A 618 -26.23 28.35 12.30
C LEU A 618 -27.67 28.80 12.00
N ALA A 619 -28.49 29.04 13.03
CA ALA A 619 -29.86 29.54 12.84
C ALA A 619 -29.88 30.90 12.14
N VAL A 620 -28.99 31.82 12.54
CA VAL A 620 -28.82 33.14 11.93
C VAL A 620 -28.35 33.05 10.49
N LEU A 621 -27.40 32.15 10.20
CA LEU A 621 -26.93 31.89 8.85
C LEU A 621 -28.05 31.37 7.95
N LEU A 622 -28.79 30.35 8.42
CA LEU A 622 -29.92 29.79 7.68
C LEU A 622 -31.02 30.82 7.47
N LEU A 623 -31.23 31.74 8.42
CA LEU A 623 -32.15 32.86 8.23
C LEU A 623 -31.65 33.83 7.16
N ALA A 624 -30.35 34.17 7.17
CA ALA A 624 -29.75 35.03 6.14
C ALA A 624 -29.76 34.40 4.74
N MET A 625 -29.78 33.06 4.66
CA MET A 625 -29.93 32.26 3.44
C MET A 625 -31.40 32.01 3.04
N ASP A 626 -32.38 32.46 3.82
CA ASP A 626 -33.81 32.16 3.65
C ASP A 626 -34.16 30.64 3.69
N GLU A 627 -33.38 29.87 4.45
CA GLU A 627 -33.49 28.41 4.57
C GLU A 627 -33.90 27.93 5.98
N VAL A 628 -34.14 28.83 6.95
CA VAL A 628 -34.36 28.46 8.37
C VAL A 628 -35.54 27.52 8.62
N ASN A 629 -36.59 27.61 7.80
CA ASN A 629 -37.82 26.82 7.97
C ASN A 629 -37.82 25.49 7.18
N LEU A 630 -36.74 25.17 6.46
CA LEU A 630 -36.68 23.92 5.67
C LEU A 630 -36.54 22.66 6.55
N GLY A 631 -36.06 22.80 7.79
CA GLY A 631 -35.78 21.66 8.68
C GLY A 631 -34.63 20.77 8.19
N PHE A 632 -34.19 19.82 9.01
CA PHE A 632 -33.24 18.74 8.65
C PHE A 632 -33.88 17.34 8.76
N GLU A 633 -35.14 17.26 9.16
CA GLU A 633 -35.92 16.02 9.18
C GLU A 633 -36.32 15.60 7.75
N ASN A 634 -36.17 14.31 7.42
CA ASN A 634 -36.60 13.70 6.14
C ASN A 634 -36.05 14.34 4.85
N VAL A 635 -34.87 14.98 4.91
CA VAL A 635 -34.18 15.51 3.73
C VAL A 635 -33.58 14.35 2.91
N LEU A 636 -33.82 14.33 1.59
CA LEU A 636 -33.18 13.37 0.70
C LEU A 636 -31.65 13.51 0.77
N VAL A 637 -30.92 12.39 0.71
CA VAL A 637 -29.46 12.34 0.86
C VAL A 637 -28.74 13.34 -0.06
N ASP A 638 -29.08 13.35 -1.36
CA ASP A 638 -28.43 14.26 -2.31
C ASP A 638 -28.75 15.74 -2.01
N ALA A 639 -29.98 16.04 -1.61
CA ALA A 639 -30.39 17.40 -1.25
C ALA A 639 -29.73 17.88 0.07
N LEU A 640 -29.52 16.96 1.01
CA LEU A 640 -28.80 17.23 2.26
C LEU A 640 -27.33 17.57 1.97
N ALA A 641 -26.66 16.76 1.13
CA ALA A 641 -25.28 16.99 0.74
C ALA A 641 -25.11 18.34 0.01
N GLU A 642 -26.00 18.66 -0.93
CA GLU A 642 -26.00 19.96 -1.62
C GLU A 642 -26.21 21.13 -0.65
N ARG A 643 -27.08 20.98 0.34
CA ARG A 643 -27.30 22.00 1.36
C ARG A 643 -26.06 22.21 2.21
N ILE A 644 -25.38 21.14 2.62
CA ILE A 644 -24.13 21.21 3.38
C ILE A 644 -23.04 21.91 2.56
N ASP A 645 -22.90 21.59 1.28
CA ASP A 645 -21.94 22.25 0.37
C ASP A 645 -22.26 23.76 0.21
N ARG A 646 -23.56 24.16 0.13
CA ARG A 646 -23.96 25.58 0.09
C ARG A 646 -23.66 26.33 1.39
N ILE A 647 -23.91 25.70 2.54
CA ILE A 647 -23.55 26.25 3.86
C ILE A 647 -22.04 26.45 3.92
N HIS A 648 -21.26 25.47 3.46
CA HIS A 648 -19.80 25.55 3.41
C HIS A 648 -19.33 26.72 2.55
N ALA A 649 -19.81 26.82 1.31
CA ALA A 649 -19.45 27.89 0.39
C ALA A 649 -19.79 29.28 0.96
N THR A 650 -20.94 29.40 1.63
CA THR A 650 -21.35 30.65 2.26
C THR A 650 -20.44 31.02 3.44
N CYS A 651 -20.11 30.06 4.31
CA CYS A 651 -19.18 30.29 5.42
C CYS A 651 -17.80 30.74 4.94
N GLU A 652 -17.26 30.12 3.89
CA GLU A 652 -15.98 30.52 3.32
C GLU A 652 -16.04 31.91 2.66
N TRP A 653 -17.15 32.24 2.00
CA TRP A 653 -17.37 33.58 1.46
C TRP A 653 -17.41 34.64 2.57
N LEU A 654 -18.17 34.40 3.65
CA LEU A 654 -18.25 35.31 4.79
C LEU A 654 -16.88 35.54 5.45
N LYS A 655 -16.11 34.47 5.66
CA LYS A 655 -14.72 34.57 6.14
C LYS A 655 -13.86 35.43 5.20
N GLY A 656 -14.02 35.26 3.89
CA GLY A 656 -13.33 36.06 2.88
C GLY A 656 -13.69 37.54 2.88
N GLN A 657 -14.92 37.89 3.26
CA GLN A 657 -15.36 39.28 3.46
C GLN A 657 -15.00 39.83 4.86
N GLY A 658 -14.57 38.96 5.79
CA GLY A 658 -14.40 39.33 7.20
C GLY A 658 -15.72 39.58 7.93
N TRP A 659 -16.81 38.98 7.48
CA TRP A 659 -18.16 39.15 8.05
C TRP A 659 -18.52 38.00 9.00
N SER A 660 -19.23 38.34 10.07
CA SER A 660 -19.94 37.35 10.89
C SER A 660 -21.30 36.97 10.24
N VAL A 661 -21.93 35.92 10.75
CA VAL A 661 -23.31 35.56 10.33
C VAL A 661 -24.32 36.65 10.67
N PHE A 662 -24.08 37.43 11.74
CA PHE A 662 -24.92 38.56 12.12
C PHE A 662 -24.73 39.74 11.19
N ASP A 663 -23.51 39.95 10.70
CA ASP A 663 -23.23 40.95 9.66
C ASP A 663 -23.97 40.61 8.36
N ALA A 664 -23.99 39.34 7.98
CA ALA A 664 -24.77 38.87 6.85
C ALA A 664 -26.26 39.16 7.06
N LEU A 665 -26.83 38.77 8.20
CA LEU A 665 -28.25 39.00 8.50
C LEU A 665 -28.60 40.50 8.53
N ALA A 666 -27.75 41.35 9.08
CA ALA A 666 -27.97 42.81 9.09
C ALA A 666 -28.08 43.40 7.68
N ARG A 667 -27.49 42.74 6.67
CA ARG A 667 -27.52 43.15 5.27
C ARG A 667 -28.61 42.47 4.46
N THR A 668 -29.08 41.29 4.86
CA THR A 668 -30.11 40.53 4.13
C THR A 668 -31.50 40.57 4.75
N THR A 669 -31.63 41.00 6.01
CA THR A 669 -32.92 41.04 6.71
C THR A 669 -33.94 41.90 5.98
N SER A 670 -35.20 41.48 6.02
CA SER A 670 -36.36 42.24 5.56
C SER A 670 -37.31 42.62 6.71
N ALA A 671 -36.89 42.38 7.96
CA ALA A 671 -37.64 42.71 9.16
C ALA A 671 -37.11 44.00 9.79
N TYR A 672 -37.97 45.02 9.89
CA TYR A 672 -37.67 46.36 10.41
C TYR A 672 -38.63 46.67 11.57
N ASP A 673 -38.11 47.12 12.71
CA ASP A 673 -38.90 47.33 13.93
C ASP A 673 -39.55 48.72 14.01
N GLY A 674 -39.15 49.66 13.13
CA GLY A 674 -39.64 51.04 13.12
C GLY A 674 -39.30 51.82 14.38
N GLN A 675 -38.36 51.35 15.22
CA GLN A 675 -37.98 52.02 16.46
C GLN A 675 -37.02 53.18 16.17
N SER A 676 -37.36 54.37 16.65
CA SER A 676 -36.52 55.56 16.50
C SER A 676 -35.30 55.51 17.40
N THR A 677 -34.11 55.71 16.84
CA THR A 677 -32.89 56.02 17.58
C THR A 677 -32.57 57.53 17.49
N PRO A 678 -31.65 58.06 18.31
CA PRO A 678 -31.18 59.45 18.18
C PRO A 678 -30.69 59.78 16.76
N GLU A 679 -30.05 58.83 16.08
CA GLU A 679 -29.52 58.97 14.72
C GLU A 679 -30.66 59.06 13.70
N TRP A 680 -31.66 58.18 13.79
CA TRP A 680 -32.85 58.20 12.91
C TRP A 680 -33.67 59.47 13.09
N SER A 681 -33.90 59.89 14.34
CA SER A 681 -34.64 61.12 14.63
C SER A 681 -33.91 62.37 14.13
N GLN A 682 -32.58 62.41 14.24
CA GLN A 682 -31.78 63.51 13.70
C GLN A 682 -31.87 63.55 12.17
N LEU A 683 -31.70 62.41 11.49
CA LEU A 683 -31.81 62.34 10.03
C LEU A 683 -33.21 62.75 9.55
N LEU A 684 -34.26 62.22 10.16
CA LEU A 684 -35.64 62.56 9.83
C LEU A 684 -35.97 64.04 10.07
N SER A 685 -35.39 64.66 11.11
CA SER A 685 -35.56 66.10 11.34
C SER A 685 -34.94 66.96 10.22
N VAL A 686 -33.78 66.54 9.70
CA VAL A 686 -33.11 67.20 8.57
C VAL A 686 -33.91 66.99 7.28
N LEU A 687 -34.39 65.77 7.04
CA LEU A 687 -35.24 65.46 5.88
C LEU A 687 -36.57 66.23 5.93
N HIS A 688 -37.22 66.32 7.10
CA HIS A 688 -38.44 67.10 7.30
C HIS A 688 -38.25 68.58 6.96
N ALA A 689 -37.20 69.21 7.50
CA ALA A 689 -36.88 70.61 7.17
C ALA A 689 -36.62 70.79 5.67
N THR A 690 -35.98 69.81 5.03
CA THR A 690 -35.68 69.83 3.59
C THR A 690 -36.96 69.72 2.76
N VAL A 691 -37.84 68.77 3.07
CA VAL A 691 -39.13 68.55 2.41
C VAL A 691 -40.03 69.79 2.55
N GLU A 692 -40.10 70.38 3.74
CA GLU A 692 -40.87 71.60 4.00
C GLU A 692 -40.36 72.81 3.19
N SER A 693 -39.05 72.88 2.94
CA SER A 693 -38.43 73.93 2.13
C SER A 693 -38.59 73.73 0.61
N ALA A 694 -38.92 72.51 0.18
CA ALA A 694 -38.92 72.09 -1.22
C ALA A 694 -40.31 71.65 -1.73
N LYS A 695 -41.38 72.26 -1.23
CA LYS A 695 -42.79 71.98 -1.58
C LYS A 695 -43.17 72.13 -3.07
N GLY A 696 -42.26 72.60 -3.92
CA GLY A 696 -42.45 72.73 -5.37
C GLY A 696 -41.90 71.58 -6.23
N ALA A 697 -41.47 70.47 -5.60
CA ALA A 697 -41.04 69.26 -6.31
C ALA A 697 -42.24 68.34 -6.60
N ASP A 698 -42.67 68.30 -7.86
CA ASP A 698 -43.90 67.60 -8.28
C ASP A 698 -43.63 66.18 -8.81
N THR A 699 -42.41 65.92 -9.31
CA THR A 699 -42.01 64.61 -9.87
C THR A 699 -41.11 63.82 -8.91
N VAL A 700 -41.11 62.49 -8.99
CA VAL A 700 -40.22 61.62 -8.18
C VAL A 700 -38.75 62.00 -8.38
N GLU A 701 -38.33 62.32 -9.60
CA GLU A 701 -36.95 62.70 -9.91
C GLU A 701 -36.52 63.99 -9.20
N GLN A 702 -37.41 64.99 -9.12
CA GLN A 702 -37.18 66.22 -8.37
C GLN A 702 -37.11 65.96 -6.86
N LYS A 703 -38.01 65.11 -6.34
CA LYS A 703 -38.02 64.71 -4.91
C LYS A 703 -36.72 63.99 -4.55
N VAL A 704 -36.27 63.04 -5.38
CA VAL A 704 -35.00 62.33 -5.19
C VAL A 704 -33.81 63.28 -5.22
N ALA A 705 -33.75 64.20 -6.19
CA ALA A 705 -32.65 65.17 -6.30
C ALA A 705 -32.51 66.07 -5.06
N VAL A 706 -33.63 66.38 -4.40
CA VAL A 706 -33.67 67.18 -3.16
C VAL A 706 -33.25 66.35 -1.93
N LEU A 707 -33.72 65.11 -1.82
CA LEU A 707 -33.42 64.23 -0.68
C LEU A 707 -31.98 63.70 -0.73
N ALA A 708 -31.44 63.40 -1.90
CA ALA A 708 -30.19 62.67 -2.09
C ALA A 708 -28.96 63.27 -1.38
N PRO A 709 -28.70 64.60 -1.37
CA PRO A 709 -27.58 65.18 -0.63
C PRO A 709 -27.69 64.99 0.89
N HIS A 710 -28.92 65.05 1.42
CA HIS A 710 -29.18 64.94 2.85
C HIS A 710 -29.15 63.48 3.31
N VAL A 711 -29.68 62.57 2.50
CA VAL A 711 -29.53 61.11 2.70
C VAL A 711 -28.05 60.72 2.66
N ALA A 712 -27.29 61.25 1.68
CA ALA A 712 -25.87 60.97 1.58
C ALA A 712 -25.09 61.46 2.81
N ALA A 713 -25.35 62.68 3.28
CA ALA A 713 -24.72 63.22 4.48
C ALA A 713 -25.12 62.45 5.75
N GLY A 714 -26.40 62.11 5.89
CA GLY A 714 -26.93 61.41 7.06
C GLY A 714 -26.48 59.96 7.20
N LEU A 715 -26.23 59.28 6.08
CA LEU A 715 -25.81 57.87 6.03
C LEU A 715 -24.32 57.69 5.66
N LEU A 716 -23.52 58.76 5.73
CA LEU A 716 -22.08 58.74 5.48
C LEU A 716 -21.68 58.22 4.08
N LEU A 717 -22.49 58.53 3.06
CA LEU A 717 -22.20 58.18 1.67
C LEU A 717 -21.28 59.22 1.00
N PRO A 718 -20.47 58.83 -0.01
CA PRO A 718 -19.41 59.68 -0.57
C PRO A 718 -19.89 60.91 -1.37
N GLY A 719 -21.20 61.04 -1.61
CA GLY A 719 -21.78 62.21 -2.27
C GLY A 719 -23.24 62.03 -2.68
N ALA A 720 -23.85 63.10 -3.20
CA ALA A 720 -25.28 63.13 -3.54
C ALA A 720 -25.68 62.03 -4.56
N ARG A 721 -24.81 61.69 -5.52
CA ARG A 721 -25.10 60.61 -6.48
C ARG A 721 -25.22 59.23 -5.82
N ALA A 722 -24.50 58.99 -4.73
CA ALA A 722 -24.65 57.77 -3.95
C ALA A 722 -26.01 57.75 -3.25
N GLY A 723 -26.40 58.85 -2.61
CA GLY A 723 -27.72 58.98 -1.99
C GLY A 723 -28.89 58.83 -2.99
N GLU A 724 -28.72 59.31 -4.22
CA GLU A 724 -29.68 59.11 -5.31
C GLU A 724 -29.85 57.62 -5.65
N VAL A 725 -28.76 56.88 -5.81
CA VAL A 725 -28.79 55.43 -6.09
C VAL A 725 -29.44 54.68 -4.93
N THR A 726 -29.13 55.00 -3.68
CA THR A 726 -29.75 54.38 -2.49
C THR A 726 -31.26 54.60 -2.46
N LEU A 727 -31.74 55.81 -2.73
CA LEU A 727 -33.17 56.13 -2.79
C LEU A 727 -33.88 55.34 -3.91
N LEU A 728 -33.32 55.36 -5.12
CA LEU A 728 -33.88 54.64 -6.26
C LEU A 728 -33.86 53.12 -6.08
N TRP A 729 -32.87 52.59 -5.35
CA TRP A 729 -32.81 51.17 -5.00
C TRP A 729 -33.91 50.81 -4.01
N ALA A 730 -34.05 51.58 -2.92
CA ALA A 730 -35.10 51.37 -1.92
C ALA A 730 -36.52 51.41 -2.51
N ASP A 731 -36.78 52.31 -3.46
CA ASP A 731 -38.11 52.41 -4.11
C ASP A 731 -38.48 51.21 -4.98
N ARG A 732 -37.48 50.44 -5.44
CA ARG A 732 -37.66 49.24 -6.26
C ARG A 732 -37.78 47.96 -5.45
N LEU A 733 -37.28 47.93 -4.21
CA LEU A 733 -37.37 46.76 -3.33
C LEU A 733 -38.80 46.53 -2.82
N PRO A 734 -39.13 45.32 -2.35
CA PRO A 734 -40.35 45.08 -1.58
C PRO A 734 -40.42 46.05 -0.40
N LYS A 735 -41.48 46.86 -0.35
CA LYS A 735 -41.54 48.05 0.51
C LYS A 735 -42.11 47.70 1.89
N PRO A 736 -41.47 48.08 3.01
CA PRO A 736 -42.13 47.99 4.32
C PRO A 736 -43.36 48.90 4.29
N ASN A 737 -44.54 48.32 4.58
CA ASN A 737 -45.84 49.02 4.55
C ASN A 737 -46.13 49.74 3.21
N ASP A 738 -45.66 49.21 2.07
CA ASP A 738 -45.83 49.83 0.73
C ASP A 738 -45.23 51.25 0.58
N MET A 739 -44.29 51.64 1.44
CA MET A 739 -43.67 52.96 1.47
C MET A 739 -42.83 53.25 0.21
N THR A 740 -43.37 54.04 -0.72
CA THR A 740 -42.65 54.57 -1.90
C THR A 740 -41.91 55.87 -1.55
N ILE A 741 -41.03 56.37 -2.43
CA ILE A 741 -40.42 57.70 -2.24
C ILE A 741 -41.48 58.80 -2.11
N GLU A 742 -42.60 58.69 -2.85
CA GLU A 742 -43.70 59.67 -2.75
C GLU A 742 -44.42 59.57 -1.42
N ALA A 743 -44.74 58.35 -0.98
CA ALA A 743 -45.37 58.11 0.31
C ALA A 743 -44.46 58.54 1.46
N PHE A 744 -43.15 58.28 1.36
CA PHE A 744 -42.15 58.70 2.34
C PHE A 744 -42.04 60.23 2.40
N TRP A 745 -42.05 60.91 1.25
CA TRP A 745 -42.04 62.37 1.19
C TRP A 745 -43.26 62.97 1.88
N GLU A 746 -44.45 62.44 1.61
CA GLU A 746 -45.70 62.89 2.25
C GLU A 746 -45.71 62.59 3.75
N GLN A 747 -45.26 61.40 4.14
CA GLN A 747 -45.23 60.97 5.54
C GLN A 747 -44.24 61.80 6.35
N VAL A 748 -43.03 62.04 5.83
CA VAL A 748 -42.02 62.89 6.49
C VAL A 748 -42.51 64.33 6.59
N ALA A 749 -43.25 64.85 5.60
CA ALA A 749 -43.87 66.18 5.68
C ALA A 749 -44.95 66.28 6.78
N GLN A 750 -45.73 65.21 6.99
CA GLN A 750 -46.82 65.17 7.96
C GLN A 750 -46.34 64.87 9.38
N ASP A 751 -45.63 63.75 9.56
CA ASP A 751 -45.12 63.27 10.84
C ASP A 751 -43.78 62.53 10.64
N PRO A 752 -42.63 63.19 10.91
CA PRO A 752 -41.32 62.56 10.78
C PRO A 752 -41.02 61.53 11.88
N THR A 753 -41.92 61.31 12.85
CA THR A 753 -41.77 60.29 13.90
C THR A 753 -42.54 59.00 13.64
N ASP A 754 -43.20 58.90 12.48
CA ASP A 754 -43.96 57.72 12.09
C ASP A 754 -43.09 56.46 11.96
N ALA A 755 -43.58 55.34 12.49
CA ALA A 755 -42.86 54.07 12.51
C ALA A 755 -42.54 53.55 11.10
N SER A 756 -43.39 53.82 10.11
CA SER A 756 -43.16 53.41 8.71
C SER A 756 -42.12 54.29 8.02
N ALA A 757 -42.08 55.59 8.34
CA ALA A 757 -40.99 56.48 7.90
C ALA A 757 -39.65 56.06 8.52
N ILE A 758 -39.63 55.68 9.80
CA ILE A 758 -38.43 55.15 10.46
C ILE A 758 -38.00 53.83 9.84
N ALA A 759 -38.92 52.90 9.59
CA ALA A 759 -38.63 51.64 8.92
C ALA A 759 -38.03 51.85 7.51
N PHE A 760 -38.56 52.83 6.75
CA PHE A 760 -37.97 53.18 5.45
C PHE A 760 -36.56 53.78 5.56
N VAL A 761 -36.28 54.58 6.60
CA VAL A 761 -34.91 55.05 6.89
C VAL A 761 -33.98 53.89 7.28
N GLN A 762 -34.47 52.88 8.00
CA GLN A 762 -33.71 51.66 8.29
C GLN A 762 -33.36 50.89 7.01
N VAL A 763 -34.27 50.80 6.02
CA VAL A 763 -33.96 50.26 4.68
C VAL A 763 -32.86 51.07 4.02
N LEU A 764 -32.97 52.41 3.98
CA LEU A 764 -31.95 53.27 3.38
C LEU A 764 -30.58 53.09 4.05
N ALA A 765 -30.54 52.94 5.37
CA ALA A 765 -29.33 52.68 6.13
C ALA A 765 -28.70 51.32 5.80
N GLN A 766 -29.51 50.26 5.66
CA GLN A 766 -29.05 48.94 5.24
C GLN A 766 -28.45 48.97 3.82
N LEU A 767 -29.10 49.65 2.88
CA LEU A 767 -28.57 49.80 1.51
C LEU A 767 -27.31 50.66 1.46
N ALA A 768 -27.23 51.70 2.29
CA ALA A 768 -26.02 52.51 2.44
C ALA A 768 -24.86 51.68 3.01
N LEU A 769 -25.12 50.80 3.99
CA LEU A 769 -24.15 49.86 4.53
C LEU A 769 -23.63 48.91 3.44
N ILE A 770 -24.53 48.30 2.67
CA ILE A 770 -24.14 47.42 1.54
C ILE A 770 -23.28 48.20 0.54
N GLN A 771 -23.65 49.44 0.20
CA GLN A 771 -22.90 50.26 -0.74
C GLN A 771 -21.48 50.58 -0.24
N GLN A 772 -21.29 50.80 1.06
CA GLN A 772 -19.98 51.04 1.67
C GLN A 772 -19.11 49.77 1.65
N ASP A 773 -19.70 48.61 1.92
CA ASP A 773 -18.94 47.37 2.04
C ASP A 773 -18.53 46.76 0.70
N VAL A 774 -19.41 46.80 -0.31
CA VAL A 774 -19.15 46.23 -1.63
C VAL A 774 -18.08 47.06 -2.39
N GLN A 775 -17.90 48.34 -2.03
CA GLN A 775 -16.88 49.25 -2.60
C GLN A 775 -16.93 49.38 -4.14
N LEU A 776 -18.11 49.25 -4.74
CA LEU A 776 -18.28 49.48 -6.17
C LEU A 776 -18.31 50.97 -6.52
N PRO A 777 -17.81 51.36 -7.71
CA PRO A 777 -18.07 52.69 -8.24
C PRO A 777 -19.57 52.97 -8.32
N VAL A 778 -19.99 54.15 -7.83
CA VAL A 778 -21.42 54.53 -7.74
C VAL A 778 -22.13 54.43 -9.10
N ALA A 779 -21.41 54.68 -10.21
CA ALA A 779 -21.94 54.53 -11.55
C ALA A 779 -22.29 53.06 -11.91
N ALA A 780 -21.47 52.10 -11.48
CA ALA A 780 -21.71 50.68 -11.71
C ALA A 780 -22.91 50.19 -10.90
N LEU A 781 -22.96 50.52 -9.60
CA LEU A 781 -24.09 50.16 -8.75
C LEU A 781 -25.40 50.81 -9.24
N GLY A 782 -25.35 52.08 -9.66
CA GLY A 782 -26.50 52.76 -10.26
C GLY A 782 -27.00 52.08 -11.53
N SER A 783 -26.10 51.52 -12.34
CA SER A 783 -26.47 50.72 -13.53
C SER A 783 -27.16 49.41 -13.15
N PHE A 784 -26.67 48.69 -12.14
CA PHE A 784 -27.30 47.46 -11.65
C PHE A 784 -28.68 47.72 -11.04
N VAL A 785 -28.84 48.81 -10.28
CA VAL A 785 -30.15 49.22 -9.76
C VAL A 785 -31.12 49.56 -10.90
N ALA A 786 -30.64 50.28 -11.93
CA ALA A 786 -31.44 50.68 -13.08
C ALA A 786 -31.83 49.51 -13.99
N THR A 787 -30.89 48.60 -14.25
CA THR A 787 -31.03 47.44 -15.15
C THR A 787 -30.48 46.17 -14.47
N PRO A 788 -31.26 45.53 -13.58
CA PRO A 788 -30.79 44.37 -12.79
C PRO A 788 -30.32 43.18 -13.64
N GLN A 789 -30.78 43.07 -14.88
CA GLN A 789 -30.34 42.04 -15.83
C GLN A 789 -28.85 42.15 -16.17
N THR A 790 -28.22 43.32 -15.99
CA THR A 790 -26.75 43.46 -16.17
C THR A 790 -25.95 42.76 -15.06
N LEU A 791 -26.57 42.46 -13.91
CA LEU A 791 -25.98 41.62 -12.87
C LEU A 791 -26.44 40.15 -13.04
N TYR A 792 -27.75 39.92 -13.11
CA TYR A 792 -28.34 38.56 -13.08
C TYR A 792 -28.37 37.84 -14.43
N GLY A 793 -28.05 38.51 -15.52
CA GLY A 793 -28.19 37.99 -16.88
C GLY A 793 -29.57 38.24 -17.50
N ALA A 794 -29.62 38.26 -18.84
CA ALA A 794 -30.83 38.60 -19.61
C ALA A 794 -31.99 37.60 -19.45
N GLY A 795 -31.70 36.36 -19.07
CA GLY A 795 -32.69 35.29 -18.86
C GLY A 795 -33.26 35.22 -17.43
N SER A 796 -32.76 36.03 -16.49
CA SER A 796 -33.22 35.99 -15.10
C SER A 796 -34.62 36.59 -14.93
N PRO A 797 -35.53 35.97 -14.16
CA PRO A 797 -36.83 36.55 -13.83
C PRO A 797 -36.71 37.73 -12.85
N ARG A 798 -35.53 37.98 -12.27
CA ARG A 798 -35.30 39.07 -11.31
C ARG A 798 -35.25 40.43 -12.01
N ASN A 799 -36.34 41.19 -11.84
CA ASN A 799 -36.49 42.54 -12.38
C ASN A 799 -36.09 43.65 -11.40
N VAL A 800 -35.67 43.29 -10.19
CA VAL A 800 -35.23 44.19 -9.12
C VAL A 800 -33.90 43.68 -8.58
N LEU A 801 -32.98 44.60 -8.28
CA LEU A 801 -31.76 44.28 -7.55
C LEU A 801 -32.14 44.00 -6.08
N GLY A 802 -32.07 42.74 -5.65
CA GLY A 802 -32.35 42.35 -4.27
C GLY A 802 -31.24 42.75 -3.29
N HIS A 803 -31.49 42.52 -2.00
CA HIS A 803 -30.47 42.60 -0.94
C HIS A 803 -30.21 41.24 -0.28
N ASP A 804 -30.57 40.16 -0.98
CA ASP A 804 -30.28 38.79 -0.56
C ASP A 804 -28.79 38.42 -0.69
N LEU A 805 -28.41 37.32 -0.04
CA LEU A 805 -27.03 36.86 0.01
C LEU A 805 -26.43 36.59 -1.39
N GLU A 806 -27.24 36.04 -2.31
CA GLU A 806 -26.81 35.76 -3.69
C GLU A 806 -26.43 37.06 -4.43
N THR A 807 -27.23 38.12 -4.22
CA THR A 807 -26.96 39.43 -4.80
C THR A 807 -25.70 40.06 -4.20
N LEU A 808 -25.53 39.97 -2.88
CA LEU A 808 -24.31 40.46 -2.21
C LEU A 808 -23.07 39.72 -2.70
N GLN A 809 -23.17 38.40 -2.90
CA GLN A 809 -22.10 37.57 -3.45
C GLN A 809 -21.76 37.96 -4.90
N ALA A 810 -22.75 38.21 -5.76
CA ALA A 810 -22.53 38.68 -7.13
C ALA A 810 -21.87 40.06 -7.17
N LEU A 811 -22.38 41.01 -6.37
CA LEU A 811 -21.80 42.36 -6.28
C LEU A 811 -20.35 42.33 -5.76
N ALA A 812 -20.06 41.51 -4.75
CA ALA A 812 -18.71 41.35 -4.21
C ALA A 812 -17.75 40.69 -5.23
N ARG A 813 -18.22 39.71 -6.00
CA ARG A 813 -17.43 39.09 -7.08
C ARG A 813 -17.08 40.10 -8.17
N PHE A 814 -18.05 40.91 -8.60
CA PHE A 814 -17.84 41.97 -9.58
C PHE A 814 -16.86 43.04 -9.07
N ALA A 815 -17.00 43.47 -7.81
CA ALA A 815 -16.11 44.43 -7.19
C ALA A 815 -14.66 43.91 -7.16
N LYS A 816 -14.48 42.64 -6.75
CA LYS A 816 -13.18 41.98 -6.72
C LYS A 816 -12.57 41.87 -8.12
N TRP A 817 -13.38 41.57 -9.13
CA TRP A 817 -12.93 41.57 -10.53
C TRP A 817 -12.46 42.97 -10.96
N LEU A 818 -13.25 44.02 -10.73
CA LEU A 818 -12.86 45.39 -11.07
C LEU A 818 -11.56 45.81 -10.39
N GLN A 819 -11.37 45.44 -9.13
CA GLN A 819 -10.12 45.71 -8.41
C GLN A 819 -8.93 44.97 -9.04
N ALA A 820 -9.13 43.74 -9.53
CA ALA A 820 -8.08 42.94 -10.15
C ALA A 820 -7.58 43.52 -11.49
N LEU A 821 -8.38 44.36 -12.17
CA LEU A 821 -8.02 44.98 -13.46
C LEU A 821 -6.96 46.10 -13.33
N GLY A 822 -6.71 46.62 -12.12
CA GLY A 822 -5.74 47.68 -11.89
C GLY A 822 -5.99 48.92 -12.75
N GLU A 823 -5.00 49.30 -13.57
CA GLU A 823 -5.08 50.50 -14.44
C GLU A 823 -6.16 50.40 -15.54
N HIS A 824 -6.56 49.19 -15.93
CA HIS A 824 -7.59 48.96 -16.96
C HIS A 824 -9.03 49.04 -16.41
N ALA A 825 -9.22 49.16 -15.10
CA ALA A 825 -10.53 49.08 -14.46
C ALA A 825 -11.54 50.10 -15.03
N SER A 826 -11.12 51.35 -15.24
CA SER A 826 -12.03 52.41 -15.72
C SER A 826 -12.46 52.20 -17.18
N SER A 827 -11.54 51.83 -18.07
CA SER A 827 -11.85 51.58 -19.49
C SER A 827 -12.71 50.33 -19.66
N THR A 828 -12.39 49.25 -18.95
CA THR A 828 -13.12 47.99 -19.03
C THR A 828 -14.51 48.11 -18.42
N LEU A 829 -14.66 48.80 -17.29
CA LEU A 829 -15.98 49.11 -16.72
C LEU A 829 -16.82 49.94 -17.68
N SER A 830 -16.22 50.93 -18.35
CA SER A 830 -16.93 51.77 -19.32
C SER A 830 -17.37 51.00 -20.56
N ALA A 831 -16.61 49.98 -20.98
CA ALA A 831 -17.00 49.09 -22.09
C ALA A 831 -18.12 48.12 -21.64
N PHE A 832 -18.00 47.54 -20.44
CA PHE A 832 -19.01 46.66 -19.86
C PHE A 832 -20.37 47.35 -19.72
N LEU A 833 -20.40 48.55 -19.12
CA LEU A 833 -21.65 49.31 -18.92
C LEU A 833 -22.32 49.76 -20.23
N ARG A 834 -21.58 49.78 -21.35
CA ARG A 834 -22.11 50.07 -22.69
C ARG A 834 -22.50 48.82 -23.49
N GLY A 835 -22.25 47.62 -22.97
CA GLY A 835 -22.43 46.36 -23.72
C GLY A 835 -21.39 46.16 -24.82
N GLU A 836 -20.22 46.79 -24.71
CA GLU A 836 -19.13 46.77 -25.70
C GLU A 836 -17.93 45.93 -25.24
N LEU A 837 -18.04 45.21 -24.11
CA LEU A 837 -16.95 44.39 -23.56
C LEU A 837 -16.76 43.11 -24.40
N THR A 838 -15.69 43.06 -25.19
CA THR A 838 -15.33 41.89 -26.00
C THR A 838 -14.40 40.93 -25.25
N PRO A 839 -14.36 39.63 -25.60
CA PRO A 839 -13.41 38.68 -25.02
C PRO A 839 -11.93 39.06 -25.21
N ALA A 840 -11.60 39.72 -26.33
CA ALA A 840 -10.25 40.21 -26.59
C ALA A 840 -9.86 41.35 -25.64
N LEU A 841 -10.77 42.30 -25.40
CA LEU A 841 -10.57 43.37 -24.44
C LEU A 841 -10.45 42.82 -23.00
N LEU A 842 -11.25 41.81 -22.65
CA LEU A 842 -11.15 41.13 -21.37
C LEU A 842 -9.79 40.43 -21.20
N ALA A 843 -9.33 39.71 -22.22
CA ALA A 843 -8.03 39.04 -22.19
C ALA A 843 -6.87 40.03 -22.03
N GLU A 844 -6.92 41.15 -22.76
CA GLU A 844 -5.94 42.23 -22.63
C GLU A 844 -5.93 42.83 -21.22
N ALA A 845 -7.12 43.17 -20.69
CA ALA A 845 -7.24 43.81 -19.38
C ALA A 845 -6.84 42.88 -18.21
N MET A 846 -7.08 41.57 -18.36
CA MET A 846 -6.69 40.55 -17.36
C MET A 846 -5.26 40.02 -17.56
N GLN A 847 -4.57 40.43 -18.63
CA GLN A 847 -3.27 39.88 -19.05
C GLN A 847 -3.31 38.35 -19.27
N TRP A 848 -4.44 37.84 -19.76
CA TRP A 848 -4.63 36.44 -20.07
C TRP A 848 -4.26 36.11 -21.52
N GLU A 849 -4.01 34.83 -21.77
CA GLU A 849 -3.83 34.33 -23.12
C GLU A 849 -5.15 34.46 -23.91
N ALA A 850 -5.14 35.28 -24.97
CA ALA A 850 -6.33 35.58 -25.76
C ALA A 850 -7.02 34.31 -26.32
N LEU A 851 -6.24 33.31 -26.74
CA LEU A 851 -6.77 32.04 -27.24
C LEU A 851 -7.54 31.27 -26.16
N ARG A 852 -7.03 31.23 -24.92
CA ARG A 852 -7.69 30.58 -23.79
C ARG A 852 -9.02 31.25 -23.45
N VAL A 853 -9.06 32.59 -23.44
CA VAL A 853 -10.30 33.33 -23.19
C VAL A 853 -11.31 33.10 -24.31
N GLN A 854 -10.86 33.09 -25.56
CA GLN A 854 -11.71 32.80 -26.70
C GLN A 854 -12.29 31.37 -26.64
N GLU A 855 -11.48 30.36 -26.31
CA GLU A 855 -11.96 28.99 -26.11
C GLU A 855 -12.94 28.89 -24.94
N ALA A 856 -12.67 29.59 -23.83
CA ALA A 856 -13.56 29.61 -22.67
C ALA A 856 -14.94 30.18 -23.03
N VAL A 857 -15.01 31.25 -23.83
CA VAL A 857 -16.29 31.79 -24.32
C VAL A 857 -16.99 30.78 -25.22
N VAL A 858 -16.27 30.10 -26.12
CA VAL A 858 -16.86 29.06 -26.98
C VAL A 858 -17.46 27.92 -26.15
N GLN A 859 -16.79 27.47 -25.09
CA GLN A 859 -17.34 26.45 -24.21
C GLN A 859 -18.52 26.98 -23.39
N ALA A 860 -18.44 28.21 -22.86
CA ALA A 860 -19.53 28.81 -22.11
C ALA A 860 -20.81 28.96 -22.96
N VAL A 861 -20.68 29.31 -24.24
CA VAL A 861 -21.80 29.32 -25.19
C VAL A 861 -22.34 27.91 -25.45
N ALA A 862 -21.47 26.91 -25.60
CA ALA A 862 -21.90 25.53 -25.83
C ALA A 862 -22.69 24.92 -24.65
N HIS A 863 -22.55 25.49 -23.46
CA HIS A 863 -23.26 25.08 -22.23
C HIS A 863 -24.35 26.09 -21.81
N ASP A 864 -24.84 26.93 -22.72
CA ASP A 864 -25.91 27.91 -22.49
C ASP A 864 -25.62 28.92 -21.35
N GLN A 865 -24.33 29.18 -21.06
CA GLN A 865 -23.90 30.11 -20.01
C GLN A 865 -23.63 31.53 -20.52
N VAL A 866 -23.45 31.69 -21.83
CA VAL A 866 -23.23 32.95 -22.54
C VAL A 866 -24.12 33.01 -23.77
N VAL A 867 -24.81 34.14 -23.97
CA VAL A 867 -25.75 34.29 -25.09
C VAL A 867 -25.07 34.84 -26.34
N ASP A 868 -24.29 35.93 -26.21
CA ASP A 868 -23.54 36.54 -27.31
C ASP A 868 -22.04 36.25 -27.17
N PRO A 869 -21.42 35.45 -28.07
CA PRO A 869 -19.97 35.21 -28.03
C PRO A 869 -19.13 36.46 -28.30
N ALA A 870 -19.70 37.51 -28.89
CA ALA A 870 -18.98 38.73 -29.24
C ALA A 870 -18.90 39.74 -28.08
N HIS A 871 -19.92 39.79 -27.22
CA HIS A 871 -20.02 40.79 -26.15
C HIS A 871 -20.52 40.19 -24.83
N LEU A 872 -19.74 40.37 -23.76
CA LEU A 872 -20.12 39.98 -22.40
C LEU A 872 -20.95 41.11 -21.79
N SER A 873 -22.26 40.91 -21.70
CA SER A 873 -23.23 41.97 -21.40
C SER A 873 -23.75 41.92 -19.96
N SER A 874 -23.41 40.87 -19.21
CA SER A 874 -23.79 40.72 -17.81
C SER A 874 -22.65 40.20 -16.93
N GLU A 875 -22.76 40.47 -15.62
CA GLU A 875 -21.80 39.97 -14.62
C GLU A 875 -21.79 38.46 -14.55
N LEU A 876 -22.96 37.82 -14.63
CA LEU A 876 -23.06 36.36 -14.65
C LEU A 876 -22.28 35.75 -15.82
N GLU A 877 -22.46 36.24 -17.04
CA GLU A 877 -21.70 35.76 -18.22
C GLU A 877 -20.20 35.94 -18.04
N LEU A 878 -19.79 37.11 -17.55
CA LEU A 878 -18.40 37.43 -17.26
C LEU A 878 -17.81 36.47 -16.21
N ASP A 879 -18.53 36.24 -15.11
CA ASP A 879 -18.15 35.30 -14.05
C ASP A 879 -17.99 33.88 -14.60
N ARG A 880 -18.93 33.39 -15.42
CA ARG A 880 -18.82 32.06 -16.04
C ARG A 880 -17.57 31.93 -16.92
N VAL A 881 -17.31 32.91 -17.78
CA VAL A 881 -16.08 32.91 -18.61
C VAL A 881 -14.82 32.95 -17.75
N MET A 882 -14.79 33.77 -16.69
CA MET A 882 -13.67 33.81 -15.75
C MET A 882 -13.45 32.47 -15.04
N GLN A 883 -14.52 31.80 -14.61
CA GLN A 883 -14.45 30.48 -13.98
C GLN A 883 -13.88 29.43 -14.94
N TRP A 884 -14.28 29.44 -16.22
CA TRP A 884 -13.71 28.55 -17.24
C TRP A 884 -12.21 28.77 -17.41
N VAL A 885 -11.77 30.03 -17.53
CA VAL A 885 -10.34 30.36 -17.68
C VAL A 885 -9.56 29.90 -16.45
N ARG A 886 -10.02 30.24 -15.24
CA ARG A 886 -9.31 29.90 -13.99
C ARG A 886 -9.25 28.41 -13.74
N LEU A 887 -10.34 27.68 -13.95
CA LEU A 887 -10.36 26.23 -13.78
C LEU A 887 -9.44 25.54 -14.81
N SER A 888 -9.39 26.07 -16.04
CA SER A 888 -8.48 25.60 -17.08
C SER A 888 -7.00 25.83 -16.71
N GLU A 889 -6.67 26.95 -16.07
CA GLU A 889 -5.32 27.24 -15.57
C GLU A 889 -4.91 26.33 -14.41
N VAL A 890 -5.81 26.09 -13.44
CA VAL A 890 -5.57 25.21 -12.28
C VAL A 890 -5.17 23.81 -12.74
N TYR A 891 -5.91 23.23 -13.67
CA TYR A 891 -5.62 21.89 -14.18
C TYR A 891 -4.58 21.86 -15.30
N GLY A 892 -4.18 23.02 -15.83
CA GLY A 892 -3.27 23.11 -16.98
C GLY A 892 -3.88 22.55 -18.27
N LEU A 893 -5.20 22.67 -18.42
CA LEU A 893 -5.95 22.17 -19.57
C LEU A 893 -6.41 23.31 -20.47
N ALA A 894 -6.61 23.02 -21.76
CA ALA A 894 -7.40 23.90 -22.62
C ALA A 894 -8.90 23.84 -22.21
N PRO A 895 -9.68 24.94 -22.29
CA PRO A 895 -11.09 24.93 -21.92
C PRO A 895 -11.90 23.85 -22.66
N SER A 896 -11.58 23.58 -23.92
CA SER A 896 -12.17 22.48 -24.70
C SER A 896 -11.93 21.09 -24.08
N LYS A 897 -10.74 20.83 -23.55
CA LYS A 897 -10.40 19.58 -22.84
C LYS A 897 -11.06 19.49 -21.47
N LEU A 898 -11.17 20.62 -20.77
CA LEU A 898 -11.93 20.71 -19.53
C LEU A 898 -13.41 20.41 -19.78
N SER A 899 -14.01 20.90 -20.87
CA SER A 899 -15.39 20.56 -21.23
C SER A 899 -15.58 19.06 -21.52
N GLN A 900 -14.59 18.38 -22.10
CA GLN A 900 -14.63 16.93 -22.31
C GLN A 900 -14.65 16.16 -20.98
N LEU A 901 -13.88 16.64 -19.99
CA LEU A 901 -13.89 16.09 -18.64
C LEU A 901 -15.25 16.30 -17.94
N LEU A 902 -15.82 17.50 -18.02
CA LEU A 902 -17.11 17.81 -17.39
C LEU A 902 -18.27 17.03 -18.04
N ALA A 903 -18.12 16.61 -19.28
CA ALA A 903 -19.10 15.78 -19.99
C ALA A 903 -19.04 14.28 -19.61
N LEU A 904 -18.13 13.87 -18.73
CA LEU A 904 -18.06 12.49 -18.24
C LEU A 904 -19.26 12.19 -17.33
N ARG A 905 -19.86 11.04 -17.58
CA ARG A 905 -21.07 10.53 -16.92
C ARG A 905 -20.92 9.10 -16.45
N TYR A 906 -21.63 8.74 -15.39
CA TYR A 906 -21.56 7.41 -14.77
C TYR A 906 -22.57 6.41 -15.33
N ASP A 907 -23.65 6.87 -15.96
CA ASP A 907 -24.67 5.99 -16.51
C ASP A 907 -24.11 5.05 -17.58
N ALA A 908 -24.49 3.77 -17.47
CA ALA A 908 -23.98 2.69 -18.30
C ALA A 908 -24.23 2.97 -19.79
N GLY A 909 -23.13 3.14 -20.54
CA GLY A 909 -23.15 3.36 -22.00
C GLY A 909 -22.91 4.81 -22.44
N GLU A 910 -22.97 5.80 -21.55
CA GLU A 910 -22.79 7.21 -21.94
C GLU A 910 -21.30 7.62 -22.03
N SER A 911 -20.46 7.06 -21.16
CA SER A 911 -19.00 7.28 -21.17
C SER A 911 -18.23 5.99 -21.43
N SER A 912 -17.72 5.82 -22.65
CA SER A 912 -16.82 4.72 -22.98
C SER A 912 -15.47 4.84 -22.26
N TYR A 913 -14.79 3.72 -22.01
CA TYR A 913 -13.43 3.68 -21.46
C TYR A 913 -12.45 4.63 -22.20
N ALA A 914 -12.57 4.75 -23.53
CA ALA A 914 -11.76 5.67 -24.33
C ALA A 914 -11.91 7.14 -23.91
N LYS A 915 -13.12 7.61 -23.57
CA LYS A 915 -13.36 8.99 -23.10
C LYS A 915 -12.68 9.25 -21.75
N TRP A 916 -12.78 8.29 -20.83
CA TRP A 916 -12.07 8.35 -19.55
C TRP A 916 -10.56 8.38 -19.74
N HIS A 917 -10.05 7.52 -20.64
CA HIS A 917 -8.63 7.48 -20.96
C HIS A 917 -8.14 8.79 -21.59
N GLU A 918 -8.89 9.38 -22.52
CA GLU A 918 -8.57 10.69 -23.09
C GLU A 918 -8.52 11.80 -22.04
N ALA A 919 -9.46 11.81 -21.09
CA ALA A 919 -9.47 12.76 -19.98
C ALA A 919 -8.28 12.56 -19.03
N ALA A 920 -7.95 11.31 -18.70
CA ALA A 920 -6.79 10.97 -17.88
C ALA A 920 -5.48 11.41 -18.52
N MET A 921 -5.31 11.14 -19.83
CA MET A 921 -4.14 11.57 -20.59
C MET A 921 -4.05 13.09 -20.68
N ALA A 922 -5.18 13.79 -20.86
CA ALA A 922 -5.20 15.25 -20.85
C ALA A 922 -4.69 15.81 -19.51
N ILE A 923 -5.19 15.31 -18.38
CA ILE A 923 -4.72 15.73 -17.05
C ILE A 923 -3.25 15.36 -16.84
N ALA A 924 -2.81 14.18 -17.29
CA ALA A 924 -1.42 13.74 -17.17
C ALA A 924 -0.43 14.71 -17.84
N THR A 925 -0.79 15.31 -18.99
CA THR A 925 0.05 16.32 -19.65
C THR A 925 0.23 17.60 -18.83
N GLY A 926 -0.72 17.91 -17.94
CA GLY A 926 -0.65 19.06 -17.06
C GLY A 926 0.24 18.83 -15.83
N LEU A 927 0.57 17.59 -15.46
CA LEU A 927 1.29 17.28 -14.21
C LEU A 927 2.77 17.66 -14.27
N SER A 928 3.31 18.14 -13.14
CA SER A 928 4.76 18.25 -12.96
C SER A 928 5.42 16.87 -12.80
N PRO A 929 6.75 16.73 -12.99
CA PRO A 929 7.43 15.45 -12.80
C PRO A 929 7.20 14.80 -11.42
N LEU A 930 7.15 15.60 -10.36
CA LEU A 930 6.89 15.12 -9.00
C LEU A 930 5.45 14.64 -8.83
N GLN A 931 4.47 15.38 -9.35
CA GLN A 931 3.07 14.95 -9.34
C GLN A 931 2.85 13.69 -10.17
N SER A 932 3.50 13.60 -11.34
CA SER A 932 3.44 12.41 -12.20
C SER A 932 3.99 11.17 -11.49
N ALA A 933 5.14 11.28 -10.80
CA ALA A 933 5.70 10.17 -10.01
C ALA A 933 4.78 9.74 -8.87
N GLN A 934 4.15 10.70 -8.17
CA GLN A 934 3.18 10.40 -7.11
C GLN A 934 1.94 9.67 -7.64
N VAL A 935 1.37 10.15 -8.75
CA VAL A 935 0.18 9.54 -9.38
C VAL A 935 0.52 8.14 -9.90
N HIS A 936 1.63 7.97 -10.61
CA HIS A 936 2.07 6.65 -11.08
C HIS A 936 2.27 5.69 -9.91
N GLY A 937 2.85 6.14 -8.80
CA GLY A 937 3.10 5.26 -7.67
C GLY A 937 1.83 4.62 -7.09
N VAL A 938 0.79 5.41 -6.88
CA VAL A 938 -0.48 4.92 -6.33
C VAL A 938 -1.23 4.06 -7.35
N VAL A 939 -1.30 4.52 -8.60
CA VAL A 939 -2.04 3.82 -9.67
C VAL A 939 -1.39 2.48 -10.03
N ASP A 940 -0.06 2.43 -10.11
CA ASP A 940 0.66 1.21 -10.50
C ASP A 940 0.55 0.11 -9.44
N GLU A 941 0.44 0.48 -8.15
CA GLU A 941 0.21 -0.46 -7.04
C GLU A 941 -1.19 -1.09 -7.12
N ALA A 942 -2.23 -0.27 -7.37
CA ALA A 942 -3.59 -0.74 -7.58
C ALA A 942 -3.71 -1.61 -8.85
N LEU A 943 -3.08 -1.19 -9.94
CA LEU A 943 -3.04 -1.94 -11.20
C LEU A 943 -2.35 -3.29 -11.03
N SER A 944 -1.24 -3.35 -10.28
CA SER A 944 -0.53 -4.60 -9.98
C SER A 944 -1.41 -5.59 -9.23
N ALA A 945 -2.17 -5.13 -8.24
CA ALA A 945 -3.10 -5.97 -7.50
C ALA A 945 -4.19 -6.54 -8.44
N ALA A 946 -4.81 -5.68 -9.24
CA ALA A 946 -5.85 -6.07 -10.20
C ALA A 946 -5.34 -7.07 -11.26
N LEU A 947 -4.19 -6.78 -11.88
CA LEU A 947 -3.57 -7.65 -12.87
C LEU A 947 -3.14 -8.99 -12.25
N SER A 948 -2.56 -8.98 -11.05
CA SER A 948 -2.14 -10.20 -10.36
C SER A 948 -3.34 -11.13 -10.10
N ALA A 949 -4.44 -10.59 -9.57
CA ALA A 949 -5.65 -11.36 -9.31
C ALA A 949 -6.24 -11.93 -10.62
N TYR A 950 -6.28 -11.12 -11.69
CA TYR A 950 -6.72 -11.57 -13.01
C TYR A 950 -5.84 -12.70 -13.57
N VAL A 951 -4.52 -12.53 -13.54
CA VAL A 951 -3.55 -13.50 -14.06
C VAL A 951 -3.63 -14.83 -13.30
N ILE A 952 -3.73 -14.78 -11.96
CA ILE A 952 -3.92 -15.99 -11.14
C ILE A 952 -5.18 -16.75 -11.56
N GLN A 953 -6.32 -16.06 -11.68
CA GLN A 953 -7.61 -16.71 -11.90
C GLN A 953 -7.85 -17.14 -13.36
N HIS A 954 -7.33 -16.40 -14.33
CA HIS A 954 -7.68 -16.57 -15.75
C HIS A 954 -6.53 -17.05 -16.64
N VAL A 955 -5.28 -16.71 -16.32
CA VAL A 955 -4.09 -17.14 -17.10
C VAL A 955 -3.53 -18.44 -16.55
N PHE A 956 -3.54 -18.62 -15.23
CA PHE A 956 -3.01 -19.81 -14.55
C PHE A 956 -4.06 -20.64 -13.77
N PRO A 957 -5.25 -20.93 -14.33
CA PRO A 957 -6.32 -21.62 -13.59
C PRO A 957 -5.95 -23.05 -13.17
N ASP A 958 -5.03 -23.70 -13.89
CA ASP A 958 -4.60 -25.08 -13.63
C ASP A 958 -3.43 -25.18 -12.64
N LEU A 959 -2.81 -24.04 -12.28
CA LEU A 959 -1.75 -24.01 -11.28
C LEU A 959 -2.35 -23.76 -9.89
N PRO A 960 -1.82 -24.39 -8.82
CA PRO A 960 -2.28 -24.19 -7.46
C PRO A 960 -1.78 -22.86 -6.88
N LEU A 961 -1.94 -21.75 -7.61
CA LEU A 961 -1.58 -20.40 -7.17
C LEU A 961 -2.75 -19.83 -6.35
N MET A 962 -2.51 -19.57 -5.06
CA MET A 962 -3.56 -19.19 -4.12
C MET A 962 -3.63 -17.69 -3.86
N ASP A 963 -2.49 -16.99 -3.99
CA ASP A 963 -2.34 -15.58 -3.66
C ASP A 963 -1.20 -14.95 -4.49
N ARG A 964 -0.98 -13.64 -4.28
CA ARG A 964 0.09 -12.88 -4.94
C ARG A 964 1.49 -13.38 -4.58
N ASN A 965 1.69 -13.94 -3.38
CA ASN A 965 2.97 -14.56 -3.01
C ASN A 965 3.25 -15.82 -3.84
N GLY A 966 2.23 -16.66 -4.06
CA GLY A 966 2.32 -17.81 -4.96
C GLY A 966 2.68 -17.37 -6.38
N LEU A 967 2.09 -16.28 -6.87
CA LEU A 967 2.42 -15.71 -8.18
C LEU A 967 3.88 -15.23 -8.23
N TYR A 968 4.36 -14.49 -7.23
CA TYR A 968 5.77 -14.08 -7.11
C TYR A 968 6.71 -15.29 -7.14
N GLN A 969 6.42 -16.33 -6.33
CA GLN A 969 7.25 -17.54 -6.28
C GLN A 969 7.33 -18.24 -7.64
N HIS A 970 6.22 -18.27 -8.39
CA HIS A 970 6.17 -18.89 -9.70
C HIS A 970 6.89 -18.05 -10.78
N VAL A 971 6.57 -16.76 -10.86
CA VAL A 971 6.99 -15.82 -11.92
C VAL A 971 8.38 -15.24 -11.67
N LEU A 972 8.87 -15.26 -10.42
CA LEU A 972 10.17 -14.72 -10.01
C LEU A 972 10.27 -13.19 -10.09
N LEU A 973 9.12 -12.48 -10.15
CA LEU A 973 9.02 -11.02 -10.09
C LEU A 973 8.08 -10.62 -8.97
N ASP A 974 8.54 -9.71 -8.12
CA ASP A 974 7.74 -9.22 -7.02
C ASP A 974 6.64 -8.27 -7.54
N ASN A 975 5.39 -8.63 -7.28
CA ASN A 975 4.22 -7.84 -7.62
C ASN A 975 3.71 -7.01 -6.43
N GLN A 976 4.28 -7.15 -5.23
CA GLN A 976 3.89 -6.45 -4.00
C GLN A 976 4.92 -5.39 -3.57
N SER A 977 6.03 -5.24 -4.31
CA SER A 977 6.98 -4.14 -4.13
C SER A 977 6.30 -2.78 -4.29
N SER A 978 6.70 -1.80 -3.45
CA SER A 978 6.20 -0.43 -3.60
C SER A 978 6.75 0.21 -4.87
N ALA A 979 6.02 1.21 -5.39
CA ALA A 979 6.45 1.95 -6.57
C ALA A 979 7.73 2.77 -6.37
N GLN A 980 8.27 2.84 -5.15
CA GLN A 980 9.50 3.58 -4.83
C GLN A 980 10.78 2.75 -5.00
N VAL A 981 10.68 1.43 -5.10
CA VAL A 981 11.85 0.55 -5.25
C VAL A 981 12.31 0.55 -6.70
N THR A 982 13.49 1.10 -6.95
CA THR A 982 14.13 1.14 -8.28
C THR A 982 15.15 0.03 -8.45
N THR A 983 15.29 -0.42 -9.70
CA THR A 983 16.21 -1.46 -10.17
C THR A 983 16.58 -1.15 -11.63
N THR A 984 17.48 -1.95 -12.22
CA THR A 984 17.70 -1.95 -13.68
C THR A 984 17.21 -3.27 -14.26
N ARG A 985 16.86 -3.30 -15.56
CA ARG A 985 16.31 -4.51 -16.19
C ARG A 985 17.25 -5.71 -16.08
N ILE A 986 18.55 -5.48 -16.23
CA ILE A 986 19.57 -6.55 -16.07
C ILE A 986 19.70 -6.98 -14.61
N ALA A 987 19.67 -6.05 -13.65
CA ALA A 987 19.75 -6.39 -12.22
C ALA A 987 18.52 -7.21 -11.77
N GLU A 988 17.33 -6.84 -12.22
CA GLU A 988 16.09 -7.57 -11.91
C GLU A 988 16.10 -8.97 -12.52
N ALA A 989 16.54 -9.11 -13.78
CA ALA A 989 16.72 -10.42 -14.42
C ALA A 989 17.71 -11.32 -13.64
N ILE A 990 18.81 -10.75 -13.14
CA ILE A 990 19.77 -11.46 -12.28
C ILE A 990 19.08 -11.91 -10.99
N ALA A 991 18.33 -11.03 -10.33
CA ALA A 991 17.63 -11.34 -9.09
C ALA A 991 16.60 -12.46 -9.28
N SER A 992 15.79 -12.40 -10.35
CA SER A 992 14.85 -13.46 -10.73
C SER A 992 15.54 -14.82 -10.90
N LEU A 993 16.67 -14.85 -11.62
CA LEU A 993 17.42 -16.10 -11.85
C LEU A 993 18.13 -16.61 -10.60
N GLN A 994 18.67 -15.72 -9.76
CA GLN A 994 19.25 -16.11 -8.48
C GLN A 994 18.19 -16.73 -7.57
N PHE A 995 17.00 -16.13 -7.51
CA PHE A 995 15.86 -16.67 -6.78
C PHE A 995 15.46 -18.05 -7.32
N TYR A 996 15.34 -18.20 -8.64
CA TYR A 996 15.07 -19.49 -9.29
C TYR A 996 16.09 -20.58 -8.95
N VAL A 997 17.39 -20.28 -9.06
CA VAL A 997 18.46 -21.23 -8.72
C VAL A 997 18.41 -21.60 -7.24
N ASN A 998 18.17 -20.64 -6.34
CA ASN A 998 18.05 -20.91 -4.91
C ASN A 998 16.83 -21.81 -4.61
N SER A 999 15.68 -21.55 -5.22
CA SER A 999 14.46 -22.38 -5.08
C SER A 999 14.66 -23.80 -5.60
N ALA A 1000 15.34 -23.95 -6.74
CA ALA A 1000 15.72 -25.24 -7.29
C ALA A 1000 16.67 -26.00 -6.33
N MET A 1001 17.72 -25.34 -5.83
CA MET A 1001 18.71 -25.93 -4.91
C MET A 1001 18.11 -26.31 -3.56
N ALA A 1002 17.08 -25.60 -3.09
CA ALA A 1002 16.32 -25.94 -1.89
C ALA A 1002 15.40 -27.16 -2.07
N GLY A 1003 15.22 -27.64 -3.31
CA GLY A 1003 14.39 -28.80 -3.64
C GLY A 1003 12.90 -28.50 -3.67
N LEU A 1004 12.48 -27.23 -3.77
CA LEU A 1004 11.08 -26.82 -3.72
C LEU A 1004 10.33 -27.08 -5.03
N GLU A 1005 11.02 -27.08 -6.18
CA GLU A 1005 10.40 -27.13 -7.53
C GLU A 1005 10.71 -28.42 -8.34
N GLY A 1006 11.38 -29.41 -7.75
CA GLY A 1006 11.63 -30.70 -8.41
C GLY A 1006 12.67 -30.69 -9.55
N ALA A 1007 13.66 -29.79 -9.46
CA ALA A 1007 14.74 -29.65 -10.45
C ALA A 1007 15.64 -30.90 -10.61
N ASP A 1008 16.29 -31.04 -11.77
CA ASP A 1008 17.15 -32.19 -12.10
C ASP A 1008 18.44 -32.16 -11.27
N ARG A 1009 18.53 -33.11 -10.32
CA ARG A 1009 19.67 -33.27 -9.42
C ARG A 1009 20.99 -33.54 -10.13
N VAL A 1010 20.97 -34.04 -11.36
CA VAL A 1010 22.21 -34.31 -12.14
C VAL A 1010 22.77 -33.03 -12.75
N VAL A 1011 21.91 -32.10 -13.15
CA VAL A 1011 22.32 -30.77 -13.62
C VAL A 1011 22.89 -29.96 -12.46
N MET A 1012 22.32 -30.07 -11.25
CA MET A 1012 22.88 -29.44 -10.03
C MET A 1012 24.29 -29.91 -9.66
N GLN A 1013 24.79 -30.99 -10.25
CA GLN A 1013 26.17 -31.45 -10.03
C GLN A 1013 27.19 -30.76 -10.94
N ARG A 1014 26.76 -29.91 -11.89
CA ARG A 1014 27.67 -29.09 -12.71
C ARG A 1014 28.55 -28.21 -11.80
N GLN A 1015 29.75 -27.88 -12.27
CA GLN A 1015 30.71 -27.10 -11.47
C GLN A 1015 30.14 -25.74 -11.04
N PHE A 1016 29.34 -25.11 -11.90
CA PHE A 1016 28.67 -23.83 -11.60
C PHE A 1016 27.82 -23.89 -10.31
N PHE A 1017 27.00 -24.93 -10.15
CA PHE A 1017 26.14 -25.08 -8.97
C PHE A 1017 26.90 -25.58 -7.73
N ARG A 1018 27.97 -26.37 -7.90
CA ARG A 1018 28.87 -26.75 -6.80
C ARG A 1018 29.56 -25.53 -6.20
N ASP A 1019 29.91 -24.57 -7.04
CA ASP A 1019 30.52 -23.30 -6.65
C ASP A 1019 29.47 -22.21 -6.35
N TRP A 1020 28.17 -22.54 -6.34
CA TRP A 1020 27.08 -21.57 -6.14
C TRP A 1020 27.25 -20.75 -4.87
N GLN A 1021 27.25 -21.42 -3.71
CA GLN A 1021 27.32 -20.75 -2.41
C GLN A 1021 28.62 -19.97 -2.21
N ARG A 1022 29.72 -20.41 -2.84
CA ARG A 1022 31.05 -19.82 -2.65
C ARG A 1022 31.31 -18.64 -3.59
N TYR A 1023 30.87 -18.74 -4.85
CA TYR A 1023 31.23 -17.80 -5.91
C TYR A 1023 30.03 -17.34 -6.73
N ASN A 1024 29.18 -18.24 -7.20
CA ASN A 1024 28.24 -17.91 -8.29
C ASN A 1024 26.90 -17.34 -7.83
N GLN A 1025 26.56 -17.40 -6.53
CA GLN A 1025 25.31 -16.88 -6.00
C GLN A 1025 25.22 -15.35 -6.04
N ARG A 1026 26.36 -14.64 -5.97
CA ARG A 1026 26.41 -13.17 -6.00
C ARG A 1026 27.31 -12.71 -7.14
N TYR A 1027 26.87 -11.66 -7.83
CA TYR A 1027 27.66 -11.07 -8.92
C TYR A 1027 29.06 -10.64 -8.44
N SER A 1028 29.20 -10.06 -7.26
CA SER A 1028 30.49 -9.57 -6.76
C SER A 1028 31.52 -10.68 -6.55
N SER A 1029 31.12 -11.82 -5.98
CA SER A 1029 32.00 -12.98 -5.79
C SER A 1029 32.32 -13.67 -7.10
N TRP A 1030 31.35 -13.78 -8.02
CA TRP A 1030 31.56 -14.30 -9.36
C TRP A 1030 32.55 -13.42 -10.14
N ALA A 1031 32.32 -12.11 -10.16
CA ALA A 1031 33.18 -11.15 -10.85
C ALA A 1031 34.59 -11.14 -10.23
N GLY A 1032 34.70 -11.30 -8.91
CA GLY A 1032 35.98 -11.45 -8.23
C GLY A 1032 36.74 -12.71 -8.67
N ALA A 1033 36.06 -13.86 -8.71
CA ALA A 1033 36.65 -15.11 -9.17
C ALA A 1033 37.02 -15.08 -10.67
N ALA A 1034 36.17 -14.49 -11.50
CA ALA A 1034 36.44 -14.30 -12.92
C ALA A 1034 37.65 -13.36 -13.13
N LYS A 1035 37.68 -12.21 -12.46
CA LYS A 1035 38.80 -11.26 -12.52
C LYS A 1035 40.10 -11.87 -12.01
N LEU A 1036 40.07 -12.69 -10.95
CA LEU A 1036 41.27 -13.39 -10.45
C LEU A 1036 41.93 -14.27 -11.54
N GLY A 1037 41.15 -14.81 -12.47
CA GLY A 1037 41.67 -15.59 -13.60
C GLY A 1037 42.43 -14.78 -14.64
N TYR A 1038 42.14 -13.48 -14.77
CA TYR A 1038 42.74 -12.59 -15.78
C TYR A 1038 43.73 -11.57 -15.18
N TYR A 1039 43.44 -11.09 -13.97
CA TYR A 1039 44.18 -10.03 -13.28
C TYR A 1039 44.54 -10.47 -11.84
N PRO A 1040 45.36 -11.52 -11.68
CA PRO A 1040 45.77 -12.00 -10.36
C PRO A 1040 46.53 -10.94 -9.55
N GLU A 1041 47.20 -9.98 -10.20
CA GLU A 1041 47.92 -8.88 -9.57
C GLU A 1041 47.05 -8.02 -8.64
N ASN A 1042 45.74 -7.92 -8.91
CA ASN A 1042 44.80 -7.21 -8.03
C ASN A 1042 44.58 -7.91 -6.68
N TYR A 1043 44.94 -9.19 -6.58
CA TYR A 1043 44.71 -10.05 -5.42
C TYR A 1043 46.01 -10.59 -4.81
N ILE A 1044 47.18 -10.31 -5.42
CA ILE A 1044 48.48 -10.68 -4.86
C ILE A 1044 48.82 -9.71 -3.74
N GLU A 1045 48.92 -10.25 -2.54
CA GLU A 1045 49.42 -9.55 -1.36
C GLU A 1045 50.80 -10.12 -1.01
N PRO A 1046 51.90 -9.35 -1.17
CA PRO A 1046 53.26 -9.85 -0.94
C PRO A 1046 53.49 -10.41 0.48
N THR A 1047 52.71 -9.94 1.45
CA THR A 1047 52.80 -10.38 2.86
C THR A 1047 52.07 -11.70 3.14
N LEU A 1048 51.12 -12.11 2.28
CA LEU A 1048 50.25 -13.26 2.51
C LEU A 1048 50.22 -14.15 1.26
N ARG A 1049 51.16 -15.10 1.18
CA ARG A 1049 51.21 -16.08 0.09
C ARG A 1049 50.94 -17.49 0.59
N ILE A 1050 49.87 -18.11 0.10
CA ILE A 1050 49.58 -19.52 0.39
C ILE A 1050 50.75 -20.39 -0.12
N GLY A 1051 51.31 -21.20 0.78
CA GLY A 1051 52.52 -21.99 0.49
C GLY A 1051 53.84 -21.21 0.64
N GLN A 1052 53.84 -20.08 1.35
CA GLN A 1052 55.09 -19.49 1.85
C GLN A 1052 55.76 -20.40 2.88
N THR A 1053 57.09 -20.32 2.93
CA THR A 1053 57.94 -21.15 3.79
C THR A 1053 58.02 -20.56 5.19
N ASP A 1054 58.29 -21.39 6.20
CA ASP A 1054 58.44 -20.94 7.60
C ASP A 1054 59.51 -19.84 7.76
N MET A 1055 60.58 -19.87 6.95
CA MET A 1055 61.62 -18.82 6.94
C MET A 1055 61.10 -17.44 6.48
N MET A 1056 60.10 -17.41 5.59
CA MET A 1056 59.47 -16.17 5.14
C MET A 1056 58.53 -15.64 6.23
N ASP A 1057 57.80 -16.52 6.91
CA ASP A 1057 56.98 -16.15 8.07
C ASP A 1057 57.84 -15.55 9.19
N ALA A 1058 59.02 -16.14 9.45
CA ALA A 1058 59.98 -15.62 10.41
C ALA A 1058 60.52 -14.23 10.00
N LEU A 1059 60.84 -14.04 8.72
CA LEU A 1059 61.25 -12.74 8.19
C LEU A 1059 60.13 -11.69 8.36
N LEU A 1060 58.89 -12.03 7.98
CA LEU A 1060 57.71 -11.17 8.13
C LEU A 1060 57.47 -10.80 9.61
N ALA A 1061 57.63 -11.75 10.53
CA ALA A 1061 57.53 -11.50 11.97
C ALA A 1061 58.64 -10.57 12.48
N GLN A 1062 59.88 -10.71 11.99
CA GLN A 1062 61.00 -9.85 12.37
C GLN A 1062 60.81 -8.41 11.87
N ILE A 1063 60.34 -8.22 10.64
CA ILE A 1063 60.09 -6.90 10.05
C ILE A 1063 58.72 -6.31 10.44
N GLY A 1064 57.85 -7.07 11.09
CA GLY A 1064 56.53 -6.63 11.54
C GLY A 1064 56.54 -5.67 12.74
N GLN A 1065 57.69 -5.10 13.10
CA GLN A 1065 57.86 -4.18 14.24
C GLN A 1065 57.52 -2.73 13.88
N SER A 1066 57.04 -1.93 14.83
CA SER A 1066 56.55 -0.56 14.60
C SER A 1066 57.62 0.44 14.11
N GLN A 1067 58.90 0.13 14.27
CA GLN A 1067 60.02 0.98 13.84
C GLN A 1067 60.94 0.18 12.92
N LEU A 1068 60.85 0.45 11.62
CA LEU A 1068 61.70 -0.14 10.60
C LEU A 1068 62.87 0.79 10.27
N THR A 1069 64.08 0.41 10.68
CA THR A 1069 65.34 1.09 10.34
C THR A 1069 66.11 0.29 9.29
N SER A 1070 67.04 0.94 8.57
CA SER A 1070 67.91 0.23 7.61
C SER A 1070 68.68 -0.92 8.27
N ASP A 1071 69.12 -0.72 9.51
CA ASP A 1071 69.87 -1.72 10.27
C ASP A 1071 68.96 -2.88 10.66
N SER A 1072 67.76 -2.63 11.17
CA SER A 1072 66.81 -3.69 11.54
C SER A 1072 66.33 -4.52 10.33
N VAL A 1073 66.17 -3.90 9.16
CA VAL A 1073 65.86 -4.62 7.91
C VAL A 1073 67.06 -5.43 7.44
N GLY A 1074 68.27 -4.86 7.52
CA GLY A 1074 69.52 -5.55 7.22
C GLY A 1074 69.71 -6.80 8.09
N ASP A 1075 69.52 -6.67 9.40
CA ASP A 1075 69.64 -7.78 10.36
C ASP A 1075 68.59 -8.86 10.11
N ALA A 1076 67.33 -8.48 9.85
CA ALA A 1076 66.27 -9.44 9.54
C ALA A 1076 66.56 -10.20 8.23
N PHE A 1077 67.08 -9.51 7.20
CA PHE A 1077 67.48 -10.15 5.96
C PHE A 1077 68.69 -11.08 6.12
N LEU A 1078 69.68 -10.70 6.93
CA LEU A 1078 70.81 -11.58 7.28
C LEU A 1078 70.33 -12.82 8.05
N SER A 1079 69.39 -12.68 8.98
CA SER A 1079 68.76 -13.82 9.67
C SER A 1079 68.06 -14.76 8.68
N TYR A 1080 67.34 -14.20 7.69
CA TYR A 1080 66.72 -14.99 6.63
C TYR A 1080 67.76 -15.73 5.79
N LEU A 1081 68.86 -15.07 5.40
CA LEU A 1081 69.95 -15.68 4.64
C LEU A 1081 70.63 -16.82 5.42
N ASN A 1082 70.82 -16.68 6.73
CA ASN A 1082 71.35 -17.76 7.56
C ASN A 1082 70.42 -18.99 7.55
N SER A 1083 69.11 -18.78 7.75
CA SER A 1083 68.12 -19.87 7.66
C SER A 1083 68.02 -20.47 6.25
N PHE A 1084 68.26 -19.68 5.21
CA PHE A 1084 68.32 -20.16 3.84
C PHE A 1084 69.58 -21.01 3.59
N GLU A 1085 70.74 -20.60 4.10
CA GLU A 1085 72.00 -21.34 3.98
C GLU A 1085 71.91 -22.73 4.63
N GLU A 1086 71.26 -22.84 5.80
CA GLU A 1086 71.03 -24.13 6.48
C GLU A 1086 70.28 -25.15 5.60
N VAL A 1087 69.29 -24.71 4.82
CA VAL A 1087 68.49 -25.61 3.97
C VAL A 1087 69.03 -25.77 2.55
N ALA A 1088 69.88 -24.85 2.08
CA ALA A 1088 70.46 -24.88 0.76
C ALA A 1088 71.59 -25.91 0.62
N ASN A 1089 72.32 -26.20 1.71
CA ASN A 1089 73.47 -27.10 1.74
C ASN A 1089 73.15 -28.51 2.23
N LEU A 1090 71.88 -28.94 2.16
CA LEU A 1090 71.46 -30.28 2.60
C LEU A 1090 71.82 -31.36 1.57
N ASP A 1091 72.42 -32.45 2.04
CA ASP A 1091 72.71 -33.64 1.23
C ASP A 1091 71.61 -34.70 1.40
N VAL A 1092 71.03 -35.16 0.29
CA VAL A 1092 69.96 -36.17 0.32
C VAL A 1092 70.54 -37.57 0.55
N ILE A 1093 70.21 -38.17 1.70
CA ILE A 1093 70.74 -39.49 2.12
C ILE A 1093 69.84 -40.67 1.76
N SER A 1094 68.52 -40.47 1.81
CA SER A 1094 67.56 -41.54 1.53
C SER A 1094 66.23 -40.99 1.04
N GLY A 1095 65.43 -41.85 0.42
CA GLY A 1095 64.08 -41.51 0.00
C GLY A 1095 63.16 -42.72 -0.04
N TYR A 1096 61.86 -42.45 -0.10
CA TYR A 1096 60.80 -43.45 -0.17
C TYR A 1096 59.68 -42.98 -1.07
N HIS A 1097 59.22 -43.88 -1.92
CA HIS A 1097 58.14 -43.62 -2.86
C HIS A 1097 56.86 -44.35 -2.43
N GLU A 1098 55.75 -43.61 -2.34
CA GLU A 1098 54.49 -44.08 -1.73
C GLU A 1098 53.73 -45.11 -2.60
N GLN A 1099 53.80 -44.98 -3.92
CA GLN A 1099 53.07 -45.82 -4.88
C GLN A 1099 53.97 -46.90 -5.50
N ILE A 1100 53.37 -47.80 -6.29
CA ILE A 1100 54.13 -48.79 -7.08
C ILE A 1100 54.64 -48.15 -8.38
N ASP A 1101 53.81 -47.32 -9.01
CA ASP A 1101 54.17 -46.57 -10.21
C ASP A 1101 54.96 -45.31 -9.83
N LEU A 1102 56.23 -45.26 -10.22
CA LEU A 1102 57.16 -44.17 -9.92
C LEU A 1102 56.72 -42.81 -10.48
N GLU A 1103 55.83 -42.82 -11.48
CA GLU A 1103 55.28 -41.59 -12.09
C GLU A 1103 54.06 -41.04 -11.32
N GLN A 1104 53.59 -41.72 -10.27
CA GLN A 1104 52.40 -41.35 -9.52
C GLN A 1104 52.65 -41.26 -8.01
N GLY A 1105 51.86 -40.47 -7.29
CA GLY A 1105 51.95 -40.36 -5.83
C GLY A 1105 53.12 -39.50 -5.33
N LYS A 1106 53.50 -39.66 -4.05
CA LYS A 1106 54.51 -38.81 -3.40
C LYS A 1106 55.83 -39.54 -3.17
N THR A 1107 56.92 -38.81 -3.33
CA THR A 1107 58.27 -39.27 -2.97
C THR A 1107 58.79 -38.42 -1.83
N TYR A 1108 59.16 -39.05 -0.72
CA TYR A 1108 59.72 -38.40 0.46
C TYR A 1108 61.24 -38.53 0.43
N PHE A 1109 61.93 -37.46 0.80
CA PHE A 1109 63.38 -37.38 0.87
C PHE A 1109 63.82 -37.02 2.27
N ILE A 1110 64.94 -37.58 2.71
CA ILE A 1110 65.65 -37.16 3.92
C ILE A 1110 66.96 -36.51 3.52
N GLY A 1111 67.18 -35.30 4.01
CA GLY A 1111 68.41 -34.55 3.86
C GLY A 1111 69.15 -34.47 5.19
N GLU A 1112 70.48 -34.42 5.14
CA GLU A 1112 71.34 -34.13 6.29
C GLU A 1112 72.15 -32.85 6.08
N ASP A 1113 72.43 -32.15 7.18
CA ASP A 1113 73.33 -31.01 7.23
C ASP A 1113 74.75 -31.47 7.59
N MET A 1114 75.76 -30.72 7.14
CA MET A 1114 77.19 -30.96 7.34
C MET A 1114 77.71 -30.53 8.73
N THR A 1115 76.86 -30.00 9.60
CA THR A 1115 77.23 -29.65 10.99
C THR A 1115 77.33 -30.88 11.90
N GLU A 1116 78.27 -30.88 12.86
CA GLU A 1116 78.25 -31.86 13.97
C GLU A 1116 77.67 -31.21 15.25
N PRO A 1117 76.63 -31.78 15.90
CA PRO A 1117 75.92 -33.02 15.52
C PRO A 1117 75.02 -32.85 14.28
N ARG A 1118 74.97 -33.89 13.44
CA ARG A 1118 74.19 -33.88 12.19
C ARG A 1118 72.71 -33.61 12.45
N ARG A 1119 72.13 -32.72 11.65
CA ARG A 1119 70.70 -32.39 11.67
C ARG A 1119 70.05 -33.00 10.45
N TYR A 1120 68.83 -33.52 10.62
CA TYR A 1120 68.08 -34.17 9.55
C TYR A 1120 66.84 -33.36 9.19
N TYR A 1121 66.52 -33.34 7.91
CA TYR A 1121 65.38 -32.65 7.34
C TYR A 1121 64.62 -33.60 6.42
N TRP A 1122 63.34 -33.33 6.20
CA TRP A 1122 62.54 -34.08 5.24
C TRP A 1122 61.77 -33.15 4.30
N ARG A 1123 61.53 -33.60 3.08
CA ARG A 1123 60.59 -32.96 2.13
C ARG A 1123 59.88 -34.00 1.30
N SER A 1124 58.88 -33.59 0.53
CA SER A 1124 58.20 -34.44 -0.43
C SER A 1124 58.12 -33.81 -1.82
N LEU A 1125 58.03 -34.68 -2.82
CA LEU A 1125 57.77 -34.38 -4.22
C LEU A 1125 56.49 -35.08 -4.65
N ASP A 1126 55.54 -34.34 -5.19
CA ASP A 1126 54.33 -34.86 -5.83
C ASP A 1126 54.63 -35.23 -7.29
N GLN A 1127 54.71 -36.53 -7.57
CA GLN A 1127 55.04 -37.05 -8.89
C GLN A 1127 53.97 -36.74 -9.93
N ASN A 1128 52.71 -36.57 -9.49
CA ASN A 1128 51.58 -36.32 -10.38
C ASN A 1128 51.65 -34.95 -11.08
N LYS A 1129 52.54 -34.05 -10.64
CA LYS A 1129 52.72 -32.70 -11.21
C LYS A 1129 53.85 -32.62 -12.23
N LYS A 1130 54.45 -33.75 -12.62
CA LYS A 1130 55.49 -33.80 -13.65
C LYS A 1130 54.98 -33.21 -14.96
N GLN A 1131 55.76 -32.32 -15.56
CA GLN A 1131 55.39 -31.68 -16.83
C GLN A 1131 55.66 -32.62 -18.01
N ALA A 1132 54.85 -32.51 -19.06
CA ALA A 1132 55.00 -33.32 -20.28
C ALA A 1132 56.34 -33.11 -21.00
N THR A 1133 56.97 -31.95 -20.81
CA THR A 1133 58.31 -31.59 -21.32
C THR A 1133 59.46 -32.15 -20.49
N GLY A 1134 59.16 -32.86 -19.39
CA GLY A 1134 60.12 -33.23 -18.36
C GLY A 1134 60.28 -32.14 -17.29
N GLY A 1135 60.58 -32.56 -16.06
CA GLY A 1135 60.77 -31.66 -14.91
C GLY A 1135 59.53 -31.50 -14.01
N TYR A 1136 59.72 -30.84 -12.87
CA TYR A 1136 58.68 -30.59 -11.86
C TYR A 1136 58.52 -29.09 -11.61
N PRO A 1137 57.27 -28.58 -11.55
CA PRO A 1137 57.03 -27.21 -11.11
C PRO A 1137 57.41 -27.04 -9.64
N ALA A 1138 57.73 -25.83 -9.22
CA ALA A 1138 58.14 -25.55 -7.84
C ALA A 1138 57.10 -26.02 -6.80
N ASN A 1139 55.81 -25.92 -7.12
CA ASN A 1139 54.71 -26.36 -6.26
C ASN A 1139 54.51 -27.90 -6.21
N ALA A 1140 55.30 -28.68 -6.94
CA ALA A 1140 55.39 -30.13 -6.75
C ALA A 1140 56.24 -30.49 -5.54
N TRP A 1141 57.13 -29.60 -5.12
CA TRP A 1141 57.97 -29.79 -3.97
C TRP A 1141 57.36 -29.13 -2.73
N THR A 1142 57.47 -29.79 -1.59
CA THR A 1142 57.30 -29.11 -0.29
C THR A 1142 58.62 -28.49 0.17
N GLU A 1143 58.55 -27.59 1.14
CA GLU A 1143 59.75 -27.09 1.84
C GLU A 1143 60.50 -28.22 2.57
N TRP A 1144 61.76 -27.97 2.90
CA TRP A 1144 62.51 -28.79 3.84
C TRP A 1144 62.05 -28.51 5.26
N ARG A 1145 61.64 -29.55 5.98
CA ARG A 1145 61.22 -29.46 7.38
C ARG A 1145 62.19 -30.20 8.28
N LYS A 1146 62.60 -29.54 9.35
CA LYS A 1146 63.56 -30.10 10.32
C LYS A 1146 62.93 -31.27 11.09
N ILE A 1147 63.73 -32.29 11.36
CA ILE A 1147 63.37 -33.43 12.21
C ILE A 1147 63.93 -33.15 13.60
N ASP A 1148 63.17 -32.43 14.43
CA ASP A 1148 63.68 -31.93 15.71
C ASP A 1148 63.71 -33.00 16.81
N GLY A 1149 64.91 -33.18 17.39
CA GLY A 1149 65.11 -33.79 18.71
C GLY A 1149 64.85 -35.28 18.86
N ILE A 1150 64.52 -35.99 17.77
CA ILE A 1150 64.09 -37.40 17.86
C ILE A 1150 65.06 -38.43 17.29
N ALA A 1151 65.97 -38.07 16.37
CA ALA A 1151 66.78 -39.03 15.64
C ALA A 1151 68.29 -38.73 15.72
N LEU A 1152 69.07 -39.74 16.14
CA LEU A 1152 70.54 -39.73 16.15
C LEU A 1152 71.07 -40.97 15.41
N PRO A 1153 70.86 -41.06 14.08
CA PRO A 1153 71.17 -42.26 13.33
C PRO A 1153 72.68 -42.51 13.27
N PHE A 1154 73.05 -43.78 13.41
CA PHE A 1154 74.40 -44.29 13.17
C PHE A 1154 74.66 -44.32 11.66
N GLU A 1155 75.77 -43.72 11.23
CA GLU A 1155 76.21 -43.65 9.81
C GLU A 1155 75.11 -43.21 8.82
N SER A 1156 74.24 -42.27 9.23
CA SER A 1156 73.12 -41.78 8.43
C SER A 1156 72.13 -42.87 7.98
N CYS A 1157 72.07 -44.01 8.69
CA CYS A 1157 71.09 -45.07 8.42
C CYS A 1157 69.72 -44.68 8.96
N ILE A 1158 69.03 -43.79 8.23
CA ILE A 1158 67.65 -43.36 8.43
C ILE A 1158 66.89 -43.46 7.10
N ARG A 1159 65.67 -44.01 7.14
CA ARG A 1159 64.80 -44.18 5.96
C ARG A 1159 63.38 -43.70 6.25
N PRO A 1160 62.75 -42.93 5.34
CA PRO A 1160 61.33 -42.65 5.41
C PRO A 1160 60.53 -43.87 4.94
N VAL A 1161 59.29 -44.01 5.42
CA VAL A 1161 58.32 -44.99 4.92
C VAL A 1161 56.91 -44.48 5.17
N THR A 1162 56.01 -44.61 4.20
CA THR A 1162 54.58 -44.35 4.45
C THR A 1162 53.90 -45.64 4.88
N PHE A 1163 53.33 -45.66 6.07
CA PHE A 1163 52.54 -46.78 6.57
C PHE A 1163 51.15 -46.30 6.95
N LYS A 1164 50.12 -46.89 6.33
CA LYS A 1164 48.70 -46.50 6.49
C LYS A 1164 48.46 -45.00 6.27
N SER A 1165 49.00 -44.46 5.16
CA SER A 1165 48.89 -43.03 4.79
C SER A 1165 49.51 -42.05 5.80
N ARG A 1166 50.47 -42.50 6.61
CA ARG A 1166 51.23 -41.65 7.54
C ARG A 1166 52.73 -41.84 7.33
N LEU A 1167 53.48 -40.76 7.39
CA LEU A 1167 54.93 -40.77 7.25
C LEU A 1167 55.59 -41.25 8.54
N TYR A 1168 56.41 -42.29 8.45
CA TYR A 1168 57.29 -42.78 9.49
C TYR A 1168 58.74 -42.55 9.09
N LEU A 1169 59.60 -42.36 10.09
CA LEU A 1169 61.04 -42.46 9.98
C LEU A 1169 61.50 -43.67 10.76
N ILE A 1170 62.37 -44.47 10.16
CA ILE A 1170 63.01 -45.61 10.81
C ILE A 1170 64.51 -45.40 10.72
N TRP A 1171 65.22 -45.51 11.83
CA TRP A 1171 66.68 -45.37 11.87
C TRP A 1171 67.35 -46.32 12.84
N LEU A 1172 68.65 -46.51 12.66
CA LEU A 1172 69.50 -47.30 13.54
C LEU A 1172 70.30 -46.39 14.46
N GLU A 1173 70.35 -46.65 15.76
CA GLU A 1173 71.25 -45.98 16.70
C GLU A 1173 72.27 -46.96 17.27
N ARG A 1174 73.51 -46.48 17.48
CA ARG A 1174 74.57 -47.20 18.18
C ARG A 1174 74.78 -46.57 19.56
N LYS A 1175 74.83 -47.40 20.60
CA LYS A 1175 75.26 -46.98 21.94
C LYS A 1175 76.55 -47.68 22.30
N ASP A 1176 77.54 -46.89 22.67
CA ASP A 1176 78.84 -47.36 23.10
C ASP A 1176 78.74 -47.80 24.58
N ILE A 1177 79.08 -49.05 24.89
CA ILE A 1177 79.10 -49.54 26.28
C ILE A 1177 80.52 -49.44 26.80
N ALA A 1178 80.72 -48.60 27.82
CA ALA A 1178 81.99 -48.56 28.56
C ALA A 1178 82.08 -49.74 29.53
N THR A 1179 82.95 -50.70 29.26
CA THR A 1179 83.27 -51.78 30.18
C THR A 1179 84.15 -51.25 31.32
N SER A 1180 83.62 -51.06 32.52
CA SER A 1180 84.46 -50.86 33.71
C SER A 1180 84.98 -52.22 34.20
N THR A 1181 86.12 -52.67 33.70
CA THR A 1181 86.81 -53.87 34.20
C THR A 1181 87.92 -53.49 35.18
N GLN A 1182 87.85 -54.00 36.41
CA GLN A 1182 89.07 -54.25 37.20
C GLN A 1182 89.73 -55.55 36.72
N ALA A 1183 91.07 -55.52 36.67
CA ALA A 1183 92.04 -56.59 36.44
C ALA A 1183 92.47 -56.90 34.97
N GLU A 1184 93.53 -56.17 34.58
CA GLU A 1184 94.70 -56.46 33.73
C GLU A 1184 94.65 -57.43 32.52
N ALA A 1185 95.00 -56.84 31.35
CA ALA A 1185 95.64 -57.38 30.13
C ALA A 1185 94.78 -57.77 28.90
N LEU A 1186 94.35 -56.76 28.10
CA LEU A 1186 94.32 -56.64 26.62
C LEU A 1186 93.54 -55.34 26.25
N PRO A 1187 93.86 -54.60 25.15
CA PRO A 1187 93.18 -53.33 24.84
C PRO A 1187 91.72 -53.56 24.38
N ASN A 1188 90.80 -52.85 25.04
CA ASN A 1188 89.40 -52.58 24.69
C ASN A 1188 88.83 -53.28 23.44
N ALA A 1189 88.05 -54.35 23.64
CA ALA A 1189 86.98 -54.67 22.68
C ALA A 1189 85.81 -53.71 22.96
N GLU A 1190 85.63 -52.69 22.13
CA GLU A 1190 84.46 -51.83 22.19
C GLU A 1190 83.20 -52.70 21.94
N SER A 1191 82.31 -52.78 22.94
CA SER A 1191 81.04 -53.50 22.83
C SER A 1191 79.94 -52.48 22.49
N TYR A 1192 79.30 -52.65 21.35
CA TYR A 1192 78.22 -51.78 20.88
C TYR A 1192 76.86 -52.46 21.05
N THR A 1193 75.85 -51.68 21.42
CA THR A 1193 74.44 -52.08 21.26
C THR A 1193 73.79 -51.29 20.14
N TYR A 1194 73.01 -51.99 19.32
CA TYR A 1194 72.31 -51.42 18.17
C TYR A 1194 70.81 -51.43 18.43
N GLN A 1195 70.16 -50.27 18.28
CA GLN A 1195 68.72 -50.13 18.47
C GLN A 1195 68.10 -49.59 17.18
N ILE A 1196 67.11 -50.30 16.63
CA ILE A 1196 66.25 -49.71 15.60
C ILE A 1196 65.19 -48.88 16.30
N LYS A 1197 65.06 -47.65 15.87
CA LYS A 1197 64.03 -46.72 16.33
C LYS A 1197 63.12 -46.29 15.20
N TRP A 1198 61.90 -45.93 15.55
CA TRP A 1198 60.99 -45.30 14.61
C TRP A 1198 60.06 -44.29 15.28
N ALA A 1199 59.69 -43.27 14.52
CA ALA A 1199 58.72 -42.25 14.90
C ALA A 1199 57.81 -41.93 13.70
N TYR A 1200 56.62 -41.41 13.95
CA TYR A 1200 55.70 -41.00 12.90
C TYR A 1200 55.33 -39.52 12.99
N LEU A 1201 55.02 -38.92 11.85
CA LEU A 1201 54.54 -37.55 11.75
C LEU A 1201 53.08 -37.48 12.22
N ARG A 1202 52.82 -36.62 13.20
CA ARG A 1202 51.48 -36.35 13.72
C ARG A 1202 50.75 -35.32 12.86
N HIS A 1203 49.44 -35.17 13.07
CA HIS A 1203 48.61 -34.22 12.32
C HIS A 1203 48.96 -32.75 12.59
N ASP A 1204 49.61 -32.43 13.71
CA ASP A 1204 50.09 -31.09 14.06
C ASP A 1204 51.44 -30.73 13.42
N GLY A 1205 52.03 -31.63 12.63
CA GLY A 1205 53.33 -31.43 11.97
C GLY A 1205 54.54 -31.82 12.83
N ASN A 1206 54.34 -32.23 14.09
CA ASN A 1206 55.41 -32.68 14.97
C ASN A 1206 55.62 -34.21 14.89
N TRP A 1207 56.81 -34.68 15.28
CA TRP A 1207 57.11 -36.11 15.37
C TRP A 1207 56.63 -36.74 16.69
N SER A 1208 56.23 -38.02 16.64
CA SER A 1208 55.96 -38.80 17.84
C SER A 1208 57.24 -39.06 18.64
N THR A 1209 57.08 -39.46 19.91
CA THR A 1209 58.21 -40.03 20.66
C THR A 1209 58.73 -41.28 19.95
N PRO A 1210 60.07 -41.48 19.90
CA PRO A 1210 60.66 -42.61 19.20
C PRO A 1210 60.40 -43.92 19.95
N TYR A 1211 59.83 -44.90 19.25
CA TYR A 1211 59.80 -46.27 19.71
C TYR A 1211 61.15 -46.91 19.44
N SER A 1212 61.60 -47.83 20.28
CA SER A 1212 62.91 -48.45 20.20
C SER A 1212 62.81 -49.97 20.33
N HIS A 1213 63.57 -50.68 19.51
CA HIS A 1213 63.72 -52.12 19.57
C HIS A 1213 65.21 -52.50 19.50
N ASP A 1214 65.67 -53.37 20.40
CA ASP A 1214 67.06 -53.82 20.42
C ASP A 1214 67.29 -54.88 19.33
N VAL A 1215 68.30 -54.65 18.49
CA VAL A 1215 68.68 -55.54 17.39
C VAL A 1215 70.14 -56.01 17.49
N THR A 1216 70.77 -55.84 18.65
CA THR A 1216 72.18 -56.15 18.85
C THR A 1216 72.53 -57.61 18.50
N SER A 1217 71.65 -58.56 18.84
CA SER A 1217 71.83 -59.99 18.53
C SER A 1217 71.73 -60.30 17.03
N ALA A 1218 70.90 -59.56 16.29
CA ALA A 1218 70.79 -59.69 14.83
C ALA A 1218 72.03 -59.12 14.12
N MET A 1219 72.68 -58.12 14.71
CA MET A 1219 73.93 -57.53 14.20
C MET A 1219 75.19 -58.36 14.52
N ALA A 1220 75.18 -59.13 15.62
CA ALA A 1220 76.33 -59.94 16.06
C ALA A 1220 76.58 -61.22 15.21
N GLY A 1221 75.64 -61.61 14.35
CA GLY A 1221 75.70 -62.87 13.58
C GLY A 1221 76.47 -62.83 12.24
N GLN A 1222 77.03 -61.68 11.82
CA GLN A 1222 77.79 -61.56 10.56
C GLN A 1222 79.25 -61.17 10.84
N GLY A 1223 80.11 -62.18 11.07
CA GLY A 1223 81.54 -61.98 11.23
C GLY A 1223 82.31 -61.98 9.90
N GLY A 1224 83.00 -60.87 9.59
CA GLY A 1224 84.13 -60.89 8.63
C GLY A 1224 84.49 -59.55 7.96
N GLY A 1225 85.49 -58.83 8.51
CA GLY A 1225 86.42 -57.97 7.77
C GLY A 1225 85.95 -56.56 7.32
N PRO A 1226 86.85 -55.55 7.27
CA PRO A 1226 86.47 -54.15 7.17
C PRO A 1226 86.34 -53.71 5.71
N PHE A 1227 85.25 -54.04 5.02
CA PHE A 1227 84.74 -53.29 3.86
C PHE A 1227 83.28 -53.70 3.60
N ALA A 1228 82.37 -52.71 3.66
CA ALA A 1228 80.93 -52.75 3.34
C ALA A 1228 80.00 -53.50 4.32
N HIS A 1229 79.39 -52.76 5.26
CA HIS A 1229 78.24 -53.23 6.05
C HIS A 1229 76.98 -53.34 5.14
N PRO A 1230 76.36 -54.52 4.96
CA PRO A 1230 75.20 -54.70 4.08
C PRO A 1230 73.84 -54.36 4.73
N VAL A 1231 73.82 -53.91 5.99
CA VAL A 1231 72.58 -53.80 6.77
C VAL A 1231 71.82 -52.48 6.51
N CYS A 1232 72.45 -51.53 5.80
CA CYS A 1232 71.79 -50.30 5.37
C CYS A 1232 71.35 -50.32 3.89
N ARG A 1233 71.12 -51.48 3.25
CA ARG A 1233 70.40 -51.57 1.96
C ARG A 1233 68.92 -51.88 2.13
#